data_AF-A0A5N7BX52-F1
#
_entry.id   AF-A0A5N7BX52-F1
#
_cell.length_a   1.000
_cell.length_b   1.000
_cell.length_c   1.000
_cell.angle_alpha   90.00
_cell.angle_beta   90.00
_cell.angle_gamma   90.00
#
_symmetry.space_group_name_H-M   'P 1'
#
loop_
_entity.id
_entity.type
_entity.pdbx_description
1 polymer ?
#
loop_
_entity_poly.entity_id
_entity_poly.type
_entity_poly.pdbx_seq_one_letter_code
_entity_poly.pdbx_strand_id
1 'polypeptide(L)'
;MARISHAQSPPSQSSSSEPSSDKENHQAPRVAKRSQTKTMASGATAKRQRLSNRTSDTIQSDSQPQLPPLQQNIDKRYYDPDQDENERRRVRKGLRDLTRELHDSRSEFMQAGNHGIRDTIKKANEYFQDVKQTSDATIDSRLLVTAADLSYKKTAHLVLGDGSAGIDVDEFVSKCISFMRSAPGDSQNIMPSTQRRRTQAPGRSQADPNDSDEDQGDALNWDWLGRSACFRHNSRPSISGFLLGPLSVQKRTRQITQRRATERRDPSQAVRPQELQEEDLDRQETSNLTAMCTSINKLLAKIQNAGQDNVDRVLLQLDEEPTEEMVQEVMAKYHVADDGGVPLFQFCINPRSFGQSVENLFYVSFLVRDGTVGIQVDSRELPTLHAAKPYAPSEALKKGVQKHQAIFSLDFETWRDLIEVYGIKESIIPHRAEEQQENNGRGWPIKLASGALAVFSPVSLTPEVRETISSLGGNLKYIAALDLEHHINITPWKEAYPDAKIIAPEGLYEKRQSNPEHKDTPFHHVFRKENKGQQKISEEFDSEFETEYVYGHPSRELVFLHKRSGTLIEADLLFNLPAREQYSKTGESATSGALTKIISPLLSTHPPATWQKRFVWYILSSGDRRAFNESVRRIDKWDFNRLIPCHGDVVESGAKGVFRTVMEWHLEEKKNI
;
A
#
# COMPACT_ATOMS: atom_id res chain seq x y z
N MET A 1 12.71 -51.69 -41.51
CA MET A 1 12.75 -52.98 -40.78
C MET A 1 13.65 -52.83 -39.55
N ALA A 2 13.69 -53.85 -38.67
CA ALA A 2 14.40 -53.95 -37.37
C ALA A 2 15.68 -53.09 -37.20
N ARG A 3 15.89 -52.34 -36.10
CA ARG A 3 16.15 -52.73 -34.67
C ARG A 3 17.57 -53.29 -34.43
N ILE A 4 18.12 -52.94 -33.24
CA ILE A 4 19.33 -53.49 -32.55
C ILE A 4 20.67 -53.00 -33.14
N SER A 5 21.75 -52.70 -32.41
CA SER A 5 22.05 -52.05 -31.10
C SER A 5 23.41 -52.57 -30.58
N HIS A 6 24.12 -51.74 -29.78
CA HIS A 6 25.45 -51.96 -29.19
C HIS A 6 26.64 -51.86 -30.18
N ALA A 7 27.66 -51.00 -30.02
CA ALA A 7 28.41 -50.47 -28.87
C ALA A 7 29.57 -51.36 -28.41
N GLN A 8 30.80 -50.95 -28.76
CA GLN A 8 32.01 -51.14 -27.97
C GLN A 8 33.14 -50.19 -28.45
N SER A 9 33.85 -49.61 -27.50
CA SER A 9 35.06 -48.79 -27.65
C SER A 9 36.16 -49.39 -26.74
N PRO A 10 37.38 -48.85 -26.69
CA PRO A 10 38.34 -48.48 -27.74
C PRO A 10 39.59 -49.40 -27.62
N PRO A 11 40.81 -49.03 -28.09
CA PRO A 11 41.68 -48.22 -27.20
C PRO A 11 42.66 -47.23 -27.89
N SER A 12 43.11 -46.27 -27.07
CA SER A 12 44.42 -45.56 -26.99
C SER A 12 45.56 -45.95 -27.98
N GLN A 13 46.54 -45.09 -28.34
CA GLN A 13 47.08 -43.90 -27.64
C GLN A 13 48.10 -43.13 -28.53
N SER A 14 48.67 -42.06 -27.96
CA SER A 14 49.97 -41.42 -28.26
C SER A 14 50.01 -40.20 -29.19
N SER A 15 50.87 -39.27 -28.78
CA SER A 15 50.94 -37.85 -29.10
C SER A 15 52.20 -37.46 -29.87
N SER A 16 52.13 -36.40 -30.67
CA SER A 16 53.27 -35.54 -31.08
C SER A 16 52.68 -34.20 -31.55
N SER A 17 52.87 -33.09 -30.82
CA SER A 17 54.01 -32.15 -30.80
C SER A 17 53.85 -30.99 -31.79
N GLU A 18 53.91 -29.75 -31.28
CA GLU A 18 53.85 -28.48 -32.03
C GLU A 18 55.07 -28.30 -32.96
N PRO A 19 55.06 -27.29 -33.86
CA PRO A 19 55.84 -26.08 -33.53
C PRO A 19 55.32 -24.71 -34.05
N SER A 20 55.48 -23.68 -33.21
CA SER A 20 56.23 -22.41 -33.42
C SER A 20 55.87 -21.37 -34.52
N SER A 21 56.09 -20.08 -34.16
CA SER A 21 56.56 -18.94 -35.01
C SER A 21 55.56 -18.32 -36.01
N ASP A 22 55.53 -17.01 -36.31
CA ASP A 22 55.97 -15.75 -35.67
C ASP A 22 55.30 -14.57 -36.43
N LYS A 23 55.21 -13.37 -35.82
CA LYS A 23 55.45 -12.10 -36.56
C LYS A 23 55.60 -10.86 -35.67
N GLU A 24 56.62 -10.07 -35.98
CA GLU A 24 57.06 -8.85 -35.28
C GLU A 24 56.43 -7.56 -35.81
N ASN A 25 56.34 -6.53 -34.96
CA ASN A 25 57.05 -5.22 -35.09
C ASN A 25 56.51 -4.22 -34.03
N HIS A 26 57.34 -3.64 -33.14
CA HIS A 26 58.18 -2.42 -33.34
C HIS A 26 57.37 -1.10 -33.51
N GLN A 27 57.73 0.06 -32.94
CA GLN A 27 58.61 0.40 -31.79
C GLN A 27 58.34 1.88 -31.35
N ALA A 28 58.82 2.22 -30.14
CA ALA A 28 59.12 3.52 -29.51
C ALA A 28 59.49 4.74 -30.43
N PRO A 29 59.51 6.03 -29.97
CA PRO A 29 60.13 6.42 -28.68
C PRO A 29 59.66 7.67 -27.89
N ARG A 30 60.33 7.80 -26.72
CA ARG A 30 60.25 8.83 -25.67
C ARG A 30 60.85 10.19 -26.08
N VAL A 31 60.48 11.23 -25.34
CA VAL A 31 61.32 12.41 -25.06
C VAL A 31 61.55 12.55 -23.55
N ALA A 32 62.78 12.90 -23.17
CA ALA A 32 63.19 13.42 -21.85
C ALA A 32 63.89 14.78 -22.12
N LYS A 33 64.24 15.69 -21.20
CA LYS A 33 64.58 15.62 -19.77
C LYS A 33 64.83 17.08 -19.32
N ARG A 34 64.47 17.52 -18.10
CA ARG A 34 65.33 18.33 -17.18
C ARG A 34 64.63 18.58 -15.83
N SER A 35 65.40 18.90 -14.78
CA SER A 35 64.92 19.03 -13.39
C SER A 35 65.56 20.19 -12.63
N GLN A 36 64.92 20.59 -11.53
CA GLN A 36 65.47 21.19 -10.29
C GLN A 36 64.49 20.77 -9.16
N THR A 37 64.85 19.86 -8.22
CA THR A 37 65.45 20.12 -6.88
C THR A 37 64.64 21.08 -5.99
N LYS A 38 64.28 20.79 -4.73
CA LYS A 38 64.74 19.73 -3.79
C LYS A 38 63.72 19.45 -2.66
N THR A 39 63.94 18.31 -1.99
CA THR A 39 63.38 17.85 -0.68
C THR A 39 61.88 17.54 -0.63
N MET A 40 61.37 16.65 0.24
CA MET A 40 61.99 15.88 1.35
C MET A 40 61.69 14.35 1.30
N ALA A 41 62.35 13.59 2.18
CA ALA A 41 62.13 12.22 2.68
C ALA A 41 60.99 11.33 2.12
N SER A 42 61.37 10.20 1.52
CA SER A 42 60.49 9.06 1.16
C SER A 42 60.45 7.97 2.24
N GLY A 43 59.28 7.35 2.46
CA GLY A 43 59.14 6.10 3.23
C GLY A 43 58.17 5.13 2.55
N ALA A 44 58.70 4.10 1.90
CA ALA A 44 57.91 3.20 1.06
C ALA A 44 57.11 2.16 1.87
N THR A 45 55.84 1.97 1.50
CA THR A 45 54.95 0.93 2.04
C THR A 45 55.05 -0.37 1.25
N ALA A 46 55.75 -1.38 1.80
CA ALA A 46 55.57 -2.77 1.38
C ALA A 46 55.97 -3.77 2.48
N LYS A 47 55.05 -4.70 2.77
CA LYS A 47 55.25 -6.03 3.39
C LYS A 47 55.97 -6.06 4.76
N ARG A 48 55.20 -6.37 5.82
CA ARG A 48 55.75 -7.02 7.03
C ARG A 48 55.19 -8.43 7.19
N GLN A 49 56.10 -9.40 7.26
CA GLN A 49 55.82 -10.79 7.64
C GLN A 49 55.23 -10.89 9.05
N ARG A 50 54.41 -11.91 9.28
CA ARG A 50 54.10 -12.40 10.62
C ARG A 50 55.36 -12.97 11.26
N LEU A 51 55.66 -12.57 12.50
CA LEU A 51 56.42 -13.36 13.46
C LEU A 51 55.78 -13.25 14.84
N SER A 52 54.96 -14.24 15.17
CA SER A 52 54.65 -14.60 16.54
C SER A 52 55.90 -15.22 17.17
N ASN A 53 56.65 -14.45 17.95
CA ASN A 53 57.50 -14.92 19.05
C ASN A 53 58.25 -13.74 19.68
N ARG A 54 57.72 -13.21 20.79
CA ARG A 54 58.57 -12.88 21.94
C ARG A 54 57.76 -12.79 23.23
N THR A 55 58.35 -13.35 24.27
CA THR A 55 57.85 -13.42 25.64
C THR A 55 57.84 -12.07 26.34
N SER A 56 57.05 -12.02 27.41
CA SER A 56 56.93 -10.95 28.41
C SER A 56 58.23 -10.24 28.76
N ASP A 57 58.16 -8.92 28.95
CA ASP A 57 58.64 -8.27 30.16
C ASP A 57 57.88 -6.96 30.43
N THR A 58 57.82 -6.60 31.71
CA THR A 58 56.89 -5.64 32.33
C THR A 58 57.36 -4.17 32.25
N ILE A 59 56.43 -3.21 32.17
CA ILE A 59 56.38 -1.95 32.98
C ILE A 59 55.11 -1.14 32.64
N GLN A 60 54.59 -0.41 33.63
CA GLN A 60 53.25 0.20 33.70
C GLN A 60 53.14 1.57 32.99
N SER A 61 51.96 1.87 32.43
CA SER A 61 51.30 3.19 32.59
C SER A 61 49.82 3.15 32.17
N ASP A 62 48.95 2.92 33.16
CA ASP A 62 47.57 3.39 33.35
C ASP A 62 46.67 3.91 32.18
N SER A 63 45.48 3.27 32.14
CA SER A 63 44.16 3.93 32.17
C SER A 63 43.54 4.57 30.91
N GLN A 64 42.80 3.74 30.15
CA GLN A 64 41.47 4.11 29.62
C GLN A 64 40.46 2.95 29.81
N PRO A 65 39.14 3.19 29.86
CA PRO A 65 38.20 2.31 30.55
C PRO A 65 37.86 0.99 29.85
N GLN A 66 37.65 -0.06 30.65
CA GLN A 66 37.13 -1.35 30.19
C GLN A 66 35.64 -1.26 29.83
N LEU A 67 35.28 -1.72 28.64
CA LEU A 67 33.92 -2.17 28.35
C LEU A 67 33.72 -3.60 28.91
N PRO A 68 32.52 -3.99 29.39
CA PRO A 68 32.31 -5.31 29.97
C PRO A 68 32.48 -6.46 28.97
N PRO A 69 32.94 -7.65 29.41
CA PRO A 69 33.15 -8.80 28.53
C PRO A 69 31.81 -9.48 28.18
N LEU A 70 31.15 -8.99 27.12
CA LEU A 70 29.83 -9.50 26.69
C LEU A 70 29.78 -9.82 25.18
N GLN A 71 30.82 -10.49 24.66
CA GLN A 71 30.80 -11.13 23.33
C GLN A 71 31.94 -12.15 23.13
N GLN A 72 31.74 -13.37 23.65
CA GLN A 72 32.43 -14.57 23.16
C GLN A 72 31.44 -15.71 22.89
N ASN A 73 30.49 -15.42 22.01
CA ASN A 73 29.77 -16.39 21.18
C ASN A 73 29.46 -15.71 19.85
N ILE A 74 30.51 -15.44 19.05
CA ILE A 74 30.33 -15.12 17.63
C ILE A 74 29.81 -16.41 16.99
N ASP A 75 28.59 -16.37 16.45
CA ASP A 75 28.02 -17.53 15.77
C ASP A 75 28.77 -17.78 14.45
N LYS A 76 29.78 -18.66 14.53
CA LYS A 76 30.61 -19.13 13.41
C LYS A 76 29.80 -19.71 12.24
N ARG A 77 28.50 -19.95 12.43
CA ARG A 77 27.55 -20.29 11.36
C ARG A 77 27.53 -19.22 10.25
N TYR A 78 27.66 -17.94 10.58
CA TYR A 78 27.50 -16.84 9.62
C TYR A 78 28.80 -16.06 9.35
N TYR A 79 29.70 -15.96 10.33
CA TYR A 79 30.97 -15.26 10.16
C TYR A 79 32.10 -15.94 10.93
N ASP A 80 33.19 -16.28 10.23
CA ASP A 80 34.40 -16.84 10.83
C ASP A 80 35.65 -16.17 10.22
N PRO A 81 36.33 -15.28 10.97
CA PRO A 81 37.54 -14.63 10.49
C PRO A 81 38.72 -15.62 10.33
N ASP A 82 38.68 -16.76 11.03
CA ASP A 82 39.74 -17.77 11.09
C ASP A 82 39.38 -19.06 10.30
N GLN A 83 38.43 -18.99 9.35
CA GLN A 83 38.07 -20.09 8.46
C GLN A 83 39.30 -20.69 7.75
N ASP A 84 39.35 -22.03 7.61
CA ASP A 84 40.44 -22.73 6.93
C ASP A 84 40.70 -22.18 5.51
N GLU A 85 41.97 -21.97 5.19
CA GLU A 85 42.34 -21.31 3.95
C GLU A 85 42.05 -22.18 2.71
N ASN A 86 42.08 -23.51 2.83
CA ASN A 86 41.82 -24.42 1.72
C ASN A 86 40.32 -24.53 1.43
N GLU A 87 39.50 -24.62 2.48
CA GLU A 87 38.04 -24.54 2.37
C GLU A 87 37.62 -23.22 1.70
N ARG A 88 38.14 -22.10 2.20
CA ARG A 88 37.90 -20.77 1.62
C ARG A 88 38.35 -20.70 0.16
N ARG A 89 39.54 -21.21 -0.19
CA ARG A 89 40.04 -21.26 -1.58
C ARG A 89 39.12 -22.10 -2.48
N ARG A 90 38.57 -23.22 -2.00
CA ARG A 90 37.59 -24.06 -2.72
C ARG A 90 36.32 -23.27 -3.04
N VAL A 91 35.73 -22.60 -2.05
CA VAL A 91 34.50 -21.79 -2.21
C VAL A 91 34.71 -20.64 -3.19
N ARG A 92 35.79 -19.86 -3.02
CA ARG A 92 36.13 -18.74 -3.92
C ARG A 92 36.37 -19.21 -5.36
N LYS A 93 36.98 -20.38 -5.55
CA LYS A 93 37.14 -20.97 -6.88
C LYS A 93 35.79 -21.35 -7.48
N GLY A 94 34.95 -22.07 -6.74
CA GLY A 94 33.60 -22.48 -7.18
C GLY A 94 32.75 -21.30 -7.65
N LEU A 95 32.62 -20.25 -6.83
CA LEU A 95 31.83 -19.06 -7.19
C LEU A 95 32.38 -18.32 -8.44
N ARG A 96 33.71 -18.29 -8.62
CA ARG A 96 34.34 -17.70 -9.82
C ARG A 96 34.16 -18.57 -11.07
N ASP A 97 34.23 -19.88 -10.92
CA ASP A 97 33.98 -20.83 -12.02
C ASP A 97 32.50 -20.75 -12.46
N LEU A 98 31.55 -20.65 -11.53
CA LEU A 98 30.13 -20.38 -11.83
C LEU A 98 29.92 -19.02 -12.52
N THR A 99 30.64 -17.98 -12.09
CA THR A 99 30.56 -16.65 -12.73
C THR A 99 31.07 -16.69 -14.17
N ARG A 100 32.11 -17.49 -14.45
CA ARG A 100 32.62 -17.71 -15.80
C ARG A 100 31.63 -18.53 -16.65
N GLU A 101 31.12 -19.65 -16.13
CA GLU A 101 30.09 -20.49 -16.78
C GLU A 101 28.85 -19.67 -17.17
N LEU A 102 28.33 -18.83 -16.27
CA LEU A 102 27.18 -17.96 -16.51
C LEU A 102 27.42 -16.90 -17.60
N HIS A 103 28.66 -16.42 -17.73
CA HIS A 103 29.04 -15.42 -18.72
C HIS A 103 29.29 -16.05 -20.10
N ASP A 104 30.03 -17.16 -20.15
CA ASP A 104 30.44 -17.82 -21.38
C ASP A 104 29.25 -18.52 -22.07
N SER A 105 28.36 -19.15 -21.29
CA SER A 105 27.13 -19.80 -21.79
C SER A 105 25.93 -18.85 -21.88
N ARG A 106 26.11 -17.52 -21.78
CA ARG A 106 25.04 -16.52 -21.75
C ARG A 106 23.98 -16.72 -22.84
N SER A 107 24.43 -16.89 -24.09
CA SER A 107 23.54 -17.02 -25.27
C SER A 107 22.76 -18.34 -25.28
N GLU A 108 23.34 -19.42 -24.76
CA GLU A 108 22.69 -20.72 -24.62
C GLU A 108 21.63 -20.67 -23.51
N PHE A 109 21.98 -20.04 -22.38
CA PHE A 109 21.11 -19.91 -21.22
C PHE A 109 19.89 -19.02 -21.48
N MET A 110 19.92 -18.14 -22.49
CA MET A 110 18.75 -17.37 -22.94
C MET A 110 17.68 -18.24 -23.63
N GLN A 111 18.04 -19.37 -24.23
CA GLN A 111 17.13 -20.18 -25.05
C GLN A 111 15.97 -20.80 -24.25
N ALA A 112 14.82 -20.96 -24.90
CA ALA A 112 13.66 -21.65 -24.32
C ALA A 112 14.04 -23.09 -23.88
N GLY A 113 13.50 -23.53 -22.74
CA GLY A 113 13.81 -24.85 -22.16
C GLY A 113 15.18 -24.98 -21.48
N ASN A 114 16.16 -24.11 -21.74
CA ASN A 114 17.45 -24.15 -21.05
C ASN A 114 17.30 -23.73 -19.57
N HIS A 115 17.91 -24.48 -18.64
CA HIS A 115 17.81 -24.25 -17.21
C HIS A 115 19.10 -23.74 -16.54
N GLY A 116 20.15 -23.46 -17.32
CA GLY A 116 21.49 -23.10 -16.82
C GLY A 116 21.48 -22.01 -15.74
N ILE A 117 20.75 -20.91 -15.91
CA ILE A 117 20.66 -19.83 -14.91
C ILE A 117 20.13 -20.33 -13.56
N ARG A 118 19.07 -21.15 -13.57
CA ARG A 118 18.46 -21.74 -12.37
C ARG A 118 19.46 -22.68 -11.68
N ASP A 119 20.17 -23.48 -12.47
CA ASP A 119 21.07 -24.50 -11.96
C ASP A 119 22.40 -23.88 -11.48
N THR A 120 22.84 -22.76 -12.06
CA THR A 120 23.90 -21.88 -11.51
C THR A 120 23.51 -21.33 -10.14
N ILE A 121 22.29 -20.81 -9.97
CA ILE A 121 21.81 -20.29 -8.67
C ILE A 121 21.74 -21.41 -7.63
N LYS A 122 21.33 -22.62 -8.00
CA LYS A 122 21.35 -23.79 -7.09
C LYS A 122 22.78 -24.12 -6.62
N LYS A 123 23.73 -24.24 -7.54
CA LYS A 123 25.15 -24.46 -7.20
C LYS A 123 25.72 -23.31 -6.35
N ALA A 124 25.31 -22.06 -6.60
CA ALA A 124 25.72 -20.91 -5.78
C ALA A 124 25.21 -21.04 -4.33
N ASN A 125 23.94 -21.42 -4.13
CA ASN A 125 23.37 -21.69 -2.81
C ASN A 125 24.08 -22.82 -2.04
N GLU A 126 24.65 -23.81 -2.74
CA GLU A 126 25.50 -24.84 -2.12
C GLU A 126 26.80 -24.23 -1.59
N TYR A 127 27.51 -23.45 -2.41
CA TYR A 127 28.74 -22.76 -1.99
C TYR A 127 28.49 -21.68 -0.92
N PHE A 128 27.34 -21.03 -0.92
CA PHE A 128 26.99 -19.96 0.03
C PHE A 128 26.99 -20.45 1.48
N GLN A 129 26.69 -21.73 1.73
CA GLN A 129 26.73 -22.31 3.08
C GLN A 129 28.12 -22.22 3.72
N ASP A 130 29.17 -22.28 2.88
CA ASP A 130 30.58 -22.23 3.29
C ASP A 130 31.18 -20.80 3.21
N VAL A 131 30.38 -19.78 2.88
CA VAL A 131 30.85 -18.38 2.83
C VAL A 131 30.81 -17.79 4.25
N LYS A 132 31.98 -17.72 4.91
CA LYS A 132 32.12 -17.17 6.28
C LYS A 132 32.79 -15.80 6.36
N GLN A 133 33.14 -15.18 5.22
CA GLN A 133 33.82 -13.87 5.19
C GLN A 133 33.16 -12.88 4.22
N THR A 134 33.07 -11.62 4.65
CA THR A 134 32.48 -10.51 3.88
C THR A 134 33.07 -10.36 2.49
N SER A 135 34.40 -10.49 2.35
CA SER A 135 35.08 -10.38 1.06
C SER A 135 34.66 -11.45 0.03
N ASP A 136 34.11 -12.57 0.49
CA ASP A 136 33.72 -13.70 -0.36
C ASP A 136 32.21 -13.68 -0.66
N ALA A 137 31.41 -13.18 0.30
CA ALA A 137 30.02 -12.80 0.05
C ALA A 137 29.88 -11.75 -1.08
N THR A 138 30.87 -10.86 -1.29
CA THR A 138 30.84 -9.93 -2.44
C THR A 138 30.95 -10.62 -3.82
N ILE A 139 31.57 -11.80 -3.89
CA ILE A 139 31.70 -12.59 -5.12
C ILE A 139 30.34 -13.25 -5.43
N ASP A 140 29.72 -13.85 -4.41
CA ASP A 140 28.40 -14.46 -4.50
C ASP A 140 27.31 -13.43 -4.86
N SER A 141 27.27 -12.28 -4.16
CA SER A 141 26.31 -11.21 -4.46
C SER A 141 26.42 -10.70 -5.91
N ARG A 142 27.64 -10.65 -6.46
CA ARG A 142 27.85 -10.25 -7.87
C ARG A 142 27.37 -11.32 -8.86
N LEU A 143 27.56 -12.60 -8.53
CA LEU A 143 27.01 -13.71 -9.31
C LEU A 143 25.48 -13.66 -9.32
N LEU A 144 24.85 -13.45 -8.17
CA LEU A 144 23.40 -13.37 -8.03
C LEU A 144 22.78 -12.20 -8.82
N VAL A 145 23.38 -11.00 -8.74
CA VAL A 145 22.95 -9.83 -9.54
C VAL A 145 23.06 -10.12 -11.05
N THR A 146 24.14 -10.77 -11.48
CA THR A 146 24.34 -11.14 -12.89
C THR A 146 23.29 -12.17 -13.36
N ALA A 147 22.98 -13.16 -12.52
CA ALA A 147 21.96 -14.17 -12.82
C ALA A 147 20.54 -13.56 -12.85
N ALA A 148 20.26 -12.55 -12.03
CA ALA A 148 19.00 -11.82 -12.02
C ALA A 148 18.80 -10.98 -13.31
N ASP A 149 19.82 -10.21 -13.75
CA ASP A 149 19.79 -9.49 -15.03
C ASP A 149 19.53 -10.43 -16.22
N LEU A 150 20.22 -11.58 -16.25
CA LEU A 150 20.03 -12.56 -17.31
C LEU A 150 18.65 -13.24 -17.24
N SER A 151 18.11 -13.49 -16.05
CA SER A 151 16.76 -14.02 -15.87
C SER A 151 15.68 -13.05 -16.35
N TYR A 152 15.84 -11.75 -16.07
CA TYR A 152 14.95 -10.71 -16.57
C TYR A 152 14.97 -10.65 -18.10
N LYS A 153 16.16 -10.59 -18.71
CA LYS A 153 16.35 -10.58 -20.17
C LYS A 153 15.77 -11.82 -20.83
N LYS A 154 15.98 -13.01 -20.24
CA LYS A 154 15.37 -14.26 -20.70
C LYS A 154 13.84 -14.20 -20.64
N THR A 155 13.29 -13.67 -19.55
CA THR A 155 11.82 -13.58 -19.38
C THR A 155 11.22 -12.64 -20.42
N ALA A 156 11.83 -11.48 -20.67
CA ALA A 156 11.41 -10.56 -21.72
C ALA A 156 11.45 -11.22 -23.11
N HIS A 157 12.55 -11.91 -23.45
CA HIS A 157 12.72 -12.62 -24.72
C HIS A 157 11.70 -13.76 -24.92
N LEU A 158 11.40 -14.54 -23.87
CA LEU A 158 10.40 -15.62 -23.96
C LEU A 158 8.96 -15.13 -24.06
N VAL A 159 8.66 -13.92 -23.55
CA VAL A 159 7.30 -13.34 -23.57
C VAL A 159 7.05 -12.53 -24.84
N LEU A 160 8.07 -11.86 -25.40
CA LEU A 160 7.94 -10.93 -26.54
C LEU A 160 8.56 -11.48 -27.84
N GLY A 161 9.33 -12.55 -27.78
CA GLY A 161 10.12 -13.08 -28.89
C GLY A 161 11.43 -12.31 -29.13
N ASP A 162 12.01 -12.51 -30.31
CA ASP A 162 13.27 -11.85 -30.74
C ASP A 162 13.09 -10.35 -31.04
N GLY A 163 11.84 -9.86 -31.04
CA GLY A 163 11.51 -8.45 -31.20
C GLY A 163 11.67 -7.70 -29.87
N SER A 164 12.57 -6.71 -29.83
CA SER A 164 12.83 -5.87 -28.66
C SER A 164 11.75 -4.80 -28.40
N ALA A 165 10.48 -5.10 -28.69
CA ALA A 165 9.35 -4.20 -28.53
C ALA A 165 8.15 -4.96 -27.95
N GLY A 166 7.38 -4.28 -27.09
CA GLY A 166 6.05 -4.75 -26.70
C GLY A 166 5.05 -4.67 -27.86
N ILE A 167 3.78 -4.92 -27.57
CA ILE A 167 2.67 -4.81 -28.54
C ILE A 167 2.77 -3.48 -29.30
N ASP A 168 2.93 -3.56 -30.63
CA ASP A 168 2.76 -2.41 -31.50
C ASP A 168 1.28 -2.01 -31.49
N VAL A 169 1.02 -0.84 -30.89
CA VAL A 169 -0.35 -0.35 -30.67
C VAL A 169 -1.01 0.02 -32.00
N ASP A 170 -0.25 0.55 -32.96
CA ASP A 170 -0.77 1.03 -34.24
C ASP A 170 -1.06 -0.15 -35.17
N GLU A 171 -0.23 -1.20 -35.18
CA GLU A 171 -0.50 -2.44 -35.89
C GLU A 171 -1.72 -3.17 -35.30
N PHE A 172 -1.82 -3.23 -33.96
CA PHE A 172 -2.94 -3.86 -33.27
C PHE A 172 -4.27 -3.13 -33.53
N VAL A 173 -4.29 -1.80 -33.40
CA VAL A 173 -5.49 -0.98 -33.67
C VAL A 173 -5.91 -1.09 -35.13
N SER A 174 -4.95 -1.06 -36.07
CA SER A 174 -5.20 -1.21 -37.51
C SER A 174 -5.84 -2.57 -37.85
N LYS A 175 -5.38 -3.66 -37.23
CA LYS A 175 -5.99 -5.00 -37.35
C LYS A 175 -7.42 -5.04 -36.79
N CYS A 176 -7.67 -4.40 -35.64
CA CYS A 176 -9.02 -4.28 -35.05
C CYS A 176 -9.99 -3.48 -35.93
N ILE A 177 -9.53 -2.37 -36.54
CA ILE A 177 -10.33 -1.56 -37.48
C ILE A 177 -10.72 -2.38 -38.71
N SER A 178 -9.76 -3.08 -39.32
CA SER A 178 -10.00 -3.96 -40.47
C SER A 178 -11.01 -5.07 -40.14
N PHE A 179 -10.89 -5.68 -38.96
CA PHE A 179 -11.83 -6.70 -38.47
C PHE A 179 -13.25 -6.14 -38.30
N MET A 180 -13.40 -4.93 -37.74
CA MET A 180 -14.70 -4.28 -37.54
C MET A 180 -15.38 -3.84 -38.84
N ARG A 181 -14.61 -3.42 -39.86
CA ARG A 181 -15.14 -3.11 -41.20
C ARG A 181 -15.55 -4.36 -41.99
N SER A 182 -15.02 -5.53 -41.64
CA SER A 182 -15.28 -6.81 -42.34
C SER A 182 -16.53 -7.57 -41.82
N ALA A 183 -17.38 -6.94 -41.03
CA ALA A 183 -18.53 -7.58 -40.38
C ALA A 183 -19.67 -7.89 -41.39
N PRO A 184 -20.28 -9.10 -41.37
CA PRO A 184 -21.46 -9.39 -42.16
C PRO A 184 -22.66 -8.52 -41.75
N GLY A 185 -23.36 -7.93 -42.73
CA GLY A 185 -24.50 -7.04 -42.48
C GLY A 185 -25.81 -7.79 -42.27
N ASP A 186 -26.13 -8.15 -41.02
CA ASP A 186 -27.39 -8.82 -40.66
C ASP A 186 -28.47 -7.87 -40.11
N SER A 187 -29.66 -7.92 -40.72
CA SER A 187 -30.73 -6.93 -40.60
C SER A 187 -31.67 -7.12 -39.38
N GLN A 188 -31.17 -7.56 -38.22
CA GLN A 188 -32.02 -7.95 -37.07
C GLN A 188 -31.58 -7.42 -35.67
N ASN A 189 -30.89 -6.28 -35.58
CA ASN A 189 -30.68 -5.62 -34.27
C ASN A 189 -31.77 -4.58 -33.97
N ILE A 190 -32.48 -4.79 -32.86
CA ILE A 190 -33.62 -3.98 -32.39
C ILE A 190 -33.13 -2.60 -31.94
N MET A 191 -33.41 -1.57 -32.76
CA MET A 191 -33.21 -0.16 -32.41
C MET A 191 -34.40 0.37 -31.59
N PRO A 192 -34.20 0.96 -30.40
CA PRO A 192 -35.28 1.61 -29.67
C PRO A 192 -35.85 2.81 -30.44
N SER A 193 -37.17 2.95 -30.42
CA SER A 193 -37.93 3.56 -31.52
C SER A 193 -38.15 5.09 -31.41
N THR A 194 -37.09 5.89 -31.51
CA THR A 194 -37.22 7.38 -31.56
C THR A 194 -36.57 8.06 -32.77
N GLN A 195 -35.66 7.41 -33.50
CA GLN A 195 -35.00 8.02 -34.68
C GLN A 195 -35.75 7.84 -36.01
N ARG A 196 -36.98 7.29 -36.01
CA ARG A 196 -37.75 6.95 -37.24
C ARG A 196 -38.35 8.15 -38.00
N ARG A 197 -37.88 9.38 -37.75
CA ARG A 197 -38.30 10.62 -38.43
C ARG A 197 -37.10 11.49 -38.83
N ARG A 198 -36.31 11.05 -39.81
CA ARG A 198 -35.62 12.00 -40.73
C ARG A 198 -35.14 11.47 -42.08
N THR A 199 -35.18 10.17 -42.35
CA THR A 199 -34.66 9.57 -43.59
C THR A 199 -35.75 9.24 -44.61
N GLN A 200 -36.49 10.25 -45.08
CA GLN A 200 -37.27 10.14 -46.32
C GLN A 200 -37.52 11.50 -46.99
N ALA A 201 -36.62 11.87 -47.91
CA ALA A 201 -36.87 12.77 -49.04
C ALA A 201 -35.76 12.57 -50.09
N PRO A 202 -36.06 12.08 -51.31
CA PRO A 202 -35.07 11.96 -52.38
C PRO A 202 -35.01 13.24 -53.23
N GLY A 203 -33.80 13.76 -53.48
CA GLY A 203 -33.58 14.96 -54.30
C GLY A 203 -32.17 14.97 -54.91
N ARG A 204 -32.08 15.29 -56.21
CA ARG A 204 -30.83 15.28 -57.01
C ARG A 204 -30.02 16.56 -56.88
N SER A 205 -28.71 16.45 -57.19
CA SER A 205 -27.76 17.51 -57.62
C SER A 205 -27.51 18.66 -56.63
N GLN A 206 -26.30 19.17 -56.43
CA GLN A 206 -25.06 19.18 -57.24
C GLN A 206 -23.85 18.77 -56.38
N ALA A 207 -22.76 18.32 -57.00
CA ALA A 207 -21.49 18.10 -56.30
C ALA A 207 -20.76 19.43 -56.06
N ASP A 208 -20.38 19.71 -54.82
CA ASP A 208 -19.40 20.75 -54.48
C ASP A 208 -17.99 20.12 -54.50
N PRO A 209 -17.03 20.62 -55.29
CA PRO A 209 -15.68 20.02 -55.38
C PRO A 209 -14.80 20.21 -54.15
N ASN A 210 -15.28 20.91 -53.12
CA ASN A 210 -14.48 21.32 -51.96
C ASN A 210 -14.88 20.64 -50.64
N ASP A 211 -15.78 19.66 -50.68
CA ASP A 211 -16.09 18.80 -49.54
C ASP A 211 -15.06 17.66 -49.51
N SER A 212 -14.03 17.81 -48.68
CA SER A 212 -13.02 16.77 -48.45
C SER A 212 -13.70 15.53 -47.84
N ASP A 213 -13.37 14.33 -48.34
CA ASP A 213 -13.95 13.02 -48.00
C ASP A 213 -13.77 12.55 -46.52
N GLU A 214 -14.05 13.41 -45.53
CA GLU A 214 -14.00 13.08 -44.09
C GLU A 214 -15.37 12.69 -43.51
N ASP A 215 -16.48 12.92 -44.22
CA ASP A 215 -17.85 12.69 -43.69
C ASP A 215 -18.47 11.34 -44.10
N GLN A 216 -17.65 10.37 -44.53
CA GLN A 216 -17.98 8.95 -44.39
C GLN A 216 -17.61 8.47 -42.98
N GLY A 217 -18.48 8.79 -42.03
CA GLY A 217 -18.39 8.33 -40.65
C GLY A 217 -18.39 6.79 -40.55
N ASP A 218 -17.19 6.21 -40.49
CA ASP A 218 -16.93 4.78 -40.28
C ASP A 218 -17.61 4.29 -38.99
N ALA A 219 -18.81 3.73 -39.14
CA ALA A 219 -19.53 3.05 -38.06
C ALA A 219 -18.89 1.68 -37.80
N LEU A 220 -17.70 1.69 -37.20
CA LEU A 220 -16.96 0.48 -36.80
C LEU A 220 -17.87 -0.46 -36.00
N ASN A 221 -18.00 -1.71 -36.44
CA ASN A 221 -18.91 -2.68 -35.83
C ASN A 221 -18.34 -3.26 -34.52
N TRP A 222 -18.44 -2.46 -33.46
CA TRP A 222 -17.98 -2.83 -32.10
C TRP A 222 -18.70 -4.05 -31.52
N ASP A 223 -19.95 -4.33 -31.92
CA ASP A 223 -20.68 -5.54 -31.51
C ASP A 223 -20.07 -6.80 -32.13
N TRP A 224 -19.68 -6.75 -33.41
CA TRP A 224 -19.00 -7.84 -34.09
C TRP A 224 -17.62 -8.16 -33.48
N LEU A 225 -16.81 -7.13 -33.22
CA LEU A 225 -15.54 -7.28 -32.50
C LEU A 225 -15.77 -7.80 -31.08
N GLY A 226 -16.75 -7.25 -30.36
CA GLY A 226 -17.14 -7.66 -29.02
C GLY A 226 -17.51 -9.14 -28.95
N ARG A 227 -18.40 -9.63 -29.81
CA ARG A 227 -18.77 -11.06 -29.87
C ARG A 227 -17.58 -11.96 -30.17
N SER A 228 -16.69 -11.53 -31.07
CA SER A 228 -15.51 -12.30 -31.46
C SER A 228 -14.46 -12.38 -30.34
N ALA A 229 -14.25 -11.28 -29.60
CA ALA A 229 -13.29 -11.19 -28.51
C ALA A 229 -13.82 -11.78 -27.17
N CYS A 230 -15.11 -11.56 -26.85
CA CYS A 230 -15.64 -11.82 -25.51
C CYS A 230 -16.03 -13.27 -25.22
N PHE A 231 -16.11 -14.16 -26.22
CA PHE A 231 -16.64 -15.53 -26.01
C PHE A 231 -15.62 -16.67 -26.20
N ARG A 232 -14.57 -16.51 -27.00
CA ARG A 232 -13.71 -17.66 -27.33
C ARG A 232 -12.72 -18.06 -26.23
N HIS A 233 -12.35 -17.13 -25.34
CA HIS A 233 -11.37 -17.35 -24.26
C HIS A 233 -11.69 -16.61 -22.93
N ASN A 234 -12.95 -16.23 -22.70
CA ASN A 234 -13.32 -15.45 -21.51
C ASN A 234 -13.77 -16.36 -20.35
N SER A 235 -13.03 -16.32 -19.24
CA SER A 235 -13.33 -17.09 -18.03
C SER A 235 -14.40 -16.48 -17.13
N ARG A 236 -15.02 -15.35 -17.50
CA ARG A 236 -16.03 -14.66 -16.67
C ARG A 236 -17.43 -15.25 -16.88
N PRO A 237 -18.14 -15.66 -15.80
CA PRO A 237 -19.53 -16.09 -15.89
C PRO A 237 -20.48 -14.91 -16.16
N SER A 238 -21.68 -15.22 -16.67
CA SER A 238 -22.75 -14.25 -16.90
C SER A 238 -23.32 -13.69 -15.58
N ILE A 239 -23.42 -12.36 -15.48
CA ILE A 239 -23.91 -11.66 -14.29
C ILE A 239 -25.45 -11.67 -14.25
N SER A 240 -26.04 -11.99 -13.09
CA SER A 240 -27.50 -12.07 -12.88
C SER A 240 -28.11 -10.75 -12.40
N GLY A 241 -29.20 -10.32 -13.07
CA GLY A 241 -29.77 -8.97 -12.94
C GLY A 241 -30.56 -8.63 -11.66
N PHE A 242 -30.45 -9.42 -10.59
CA PHE A 242 -31.12 -9.18 -9.31
C PHE A 242 -30.16 -8.77 -8.17
N LEU A 243 -28.85 -8.84 -8.41
CA LEU A 243 -27.83 -8.23 -7.55
C LEU A 243 -27.40 -6.92 -8.21
N LEU A 244 -27.88 -5.78 -7.69
CA LEU A 244 -27.69 -4.46 -8.30
C LEU A 244 -26.26 -3.88 -8.17
N GLY A 245 -25.31 -4.67 -7.65
CA GLY A 245 -23.97 -4.22 -7.30
C GLY A 245 -23.96 -3.32 -6.05
N PRO A 246 -22.80 -2.74 -5.69
CA PRO A 246 -22.76 -1.71 -4.68
C PRO A 246 -23.53 -0.46 -5.13
N LEU A 247 -24.02 0.34 -4.17
CA LEU A 247 -24.77 1.58 -4.41
C LEU A 247 -23.93 2.65 -5.15
N SER A 248 -22.61 2.58 -4.99
CA SER A 248 -21.71 2.26 -6.12
C SER A 248 -22.12 2.82 -7.50
N VAL A 249 -22.79 1.98 -8.28
CA VAL A 249 -22.66 1.95 -9.74
C VAL A 249 -23.88 2.51 -10.48
N GLN A 250 -23.82 3.78 -10.87
CA GLN A 250 -24.62 4.25 -12.00
C GLN A 250 -24.12 3.60 -13.29
N LYS A 251 -24.99 2.89 -14.02
CA LYS A 251 -24.75 2.61 -15.44
C LYS A 251 -24.71 3.96 -16.18
N ARG A 252 -23.52 4.38 -16.63
CA ARG A 252 -23.36 5.57 -17.47
C ARG A 252 -24.09 5.39 -18.81
N THR A 253 -25.35 5.80 -18.87
CA THR A 253 -26.05 6.03 -20.14
C THR A 253 -25.34 7.19 -20.84
N ARG A 254 -24.63 6.91 -21.93
CA ARG A 254 -23.84 7.92 -22.65
C ARG A 254 -24.79 9.01 -23.18
N GLN A 255 -24.77 10.20 -22.58
CA GLN A 255 -25.53 11.33 -23.13
C GLN A 255 -25.00 11.63 -24.53
N ILE A 256 -25.87 11.53 -25.53
CA ILE A 256 -25.54 11.88 -26.90
C ILE A 256 -25.49 13.40 -26.97
N THR A 257 -24.30 13.95 -27.13
CA THR A 257 -24.10 15.39 -27.34
C THR A 257 -24.81 15.82 -28.63
N GLN A 258 -26.01 16.41 -28.51
CA GLN A 258 -26.61 17.13 -29.62
C GLN A 258 -25.77 18.37 -29.91
N ARG A 259 -24.89 18.30 -30.92
CA ARG A 259 -24.34 19.50 -31.54
C ARG A 259 -25.49 20.28 -32.17
N ARG A 260 -25.91 21.38 -31.53
CA ARG A 260 -26.65 22.44 -32.23
C ARG A 260 -25.75 23.01 -33.32
N ALA A 261 -26.33 23.37 -34.46
CA ALA A 261 -25.61 23.99 -35.56
C ALA A 261 -24.96 25.30 -35.12
N THR A 262 -23.77 25.58 -35.67
CA THR A 262 -22.95 26.74 -35.31
C THR A 262 -23.67 28.05 -35.65
N GLU A 263 -24.18 28.75 -34.63
CA GLU A 263 -24.51 30.18 -34.77
C GLU A 263 -23.20 30.96 -34.96
N ARG A 264 -23.16 31.81 -36.00
CA ARG A 264 -22.04 32.72 -36.25
C ARG A 264 -21.92 33.69 -35.08
N ARG A 265 -20.85 33.56 -34.28
CA ARG A 265 -20.60 34.46 -33.17
C ARG A 265 -20.12 35.83 -33.68
N ASP A 266 -20.73 36.87 -33.14
CA ASP A 266 -20.32 38.26 -33.31
C ASP A 266 -18.93 38.48 -32.67
N PRO A 267 -17.95 39.09 -33.38
CA PRO A 267 -16.60 39.30 -32.87
C PRO A 267 -16.49 40.31 -31.71
N SER A 268 -17.59 40.94 -31.28
CA SER A 268 -17.61 41.87 -30.13
C SER A 268 -17.60 41.20 -28.75
N GLN A 269 -17.90 39.89 -28.65
CA GLN A 269 -17.87 39.18 -27.35
C GLN A 269 -16.48 38.59 -27.03
N ALA A 270 -15.61 39.43 -26.49
CA ALA A 270 -14.40 38.97 -25.79
C ALA A 270 -14.79 38.22 -24.50
N VAL A 271 -14.66 36.89 -24.51
CA VAL A 271 -14.90 36.05 -23.32
C VAL A 271 -13.71 36.19 -22.37
N ARG A 272 -13.94 36.75 -21.18
CA ARG A 272 -12.95 36.80 -20.09
C ARG A 272 -12.57 35.38 -19.63
N PRO A 273 -11.34 35.17 -19.11
CA PRO A 273 -11.03 33.99 -18.32
C PRO A 273 -12.02 33.84 -17.17
N GLN A 274 -12.38 32.60 -16.87
CA GLN A 274 -13.36 32.29 -15.83
C GLN A 274 -12.71 32.54 -14.45
N GLU A 275 -13.30 33.43 -13.68
CA GLU A 275 -12.81 33.84 -12.35
C GLU A 275 -13.17 32.72 -11.35
N LEU A 276 -12.15 32.07 -10.80
CA LEU A 276 -12.31 31.05 -9.75
C LEU A 276 -12.77 31.75 -8.47
N GLN A 277 -13.83 31.24 -7.84
CA GLN A 277 -14.34 31.76 -6.58
C GLN A 277 -13.56 31.14 -5.41
N GLU A 278 -13.43 31.85 -4.28
CA GLU A 278 -12.71 31.35 -3.09
C GLU A 278 -13.30 30.01 -2.59
N GLU A 279 -14.61 29.82 -2.77
CA GLU A 279 -15.38 28.61 -2.45
C GLU A 279 -14.87 27.33 -3.17
N ASP A 280 -14.25 27.45 -4.35
CA ASP A 280 -13.65 26.32 -5.10
C ASP A 280 -12.24 25.96 -4.58
N LEU A 281 -11.59 26.84 -3.80
CA LEU A 281 -10.26 26.60 -3.23
C LEU A 281 -10.33 25.85 -1.89
N ASP A 282 -11.31 26.17 -1.04
CA ASP A 282 -11.45 25.63 0.33
C ASP A 282 -11.45 24.09 0.39
N ARG A 283 -12.01 23.42 -0.63
CA ARG A 283 -12.07 21.95 -0.70
C ARG A 283 -10.73 21.26 -1.06
N GLN A 284 -9.71 22.01 -1.45
CA GLN A 284 -8.37 21.48 -1.75
C GLN A 284 -7.30 21.88 -0.71
N GLU A 285 -7.58 22.83 0.20
CA GLU A 285 -6.58 23.23 1.20
C GLU A 285 -6.34 22.16 2.27
N THR A 286 -7.36 21.41 2.67
CA THR A 286 -7.29 20.46 3.81
C THR A 286 -6.49 19.18 3.55
N SER A 287 -6.29 18.79 2.29
CA SER A 287 -5.62 17.53 1.92
C SER A 287 -4.20 17.70 1.34
N ASN A 288 -3.78 18.93 1.06
CA ASN A 288 -2.47 19.20 0.46
C ASN A 288 -1.38 19.39 1.53
N LEU A 289 -0.48 18.40 1.66
CA LEU A 289 0.70 18.42 2.55
C LEU A 289 1.46 19.76 2.52
N THR A 290 1.64 20.34 1.32
CA THR A 290 2.32 21.62 1.12
C THR A 290 1.59 22.80 1.75
N ALA A 291 0.25 22.81 1.71
CA ALA A 291 -0.57 23.85 2.35
C ALA A 291 -0.46 23.75 3.88
N MET A 292 -0.57 22.54 4.43
CA MET A 292 -0.39 22.28 5.87
C MET A 292 0.99 22.71 6.38
N CYS A 293 2.07 22.31 5.69
CA CYS A 293 3.43 22.76 6.02
C CYS A 293 3.56 24.29 5.95
N THR A 294 2.98 24.93 4.92
CA THR A 294 3.00 26.40 4.77
C THR A 294 2.25 27.11 5.89
N SER A 295 1.11 26.58 6.31
CA SER A 295 0.31 27.10 7.43
C SER A 295 1.07 26.97 8.76
N ILE A 296 1.66 25.80 9.03
CA ILE A 296 2.46 25.55 10.25
C ILE A 296 3.71 26.45 10.29
N ASN A 297 4.38 26.69 9.16
CA ASN A 297 5.51 27.61 9.11
C ASN A 297 5.10 29.08 9.37
N LYS A 298 3.99 29.54 8.77
CA LYS A 298 3.41 30.86 9.06
C LYS A 298 3.04 31.01 10.54
N LEU A 299 2.47 29.95 11.14
CA LEU A 299 2.11 29.90 12.55
C LEU A 299 3.35 29.99 13.45
N LEU A 300 4.41 29.21 13.18
CA LEU A 300 5.67 29.27 13.91
C LEU A 300 6.26 30.69 13.89
N ALA A 301 6.40 31.29 12.70
CA ALA A 301 6.94 32.64 12.55
C ALA A 301 6.08 33.70 13.25
N LYS A 302 4.74 33.55 13.22
CA LYS A 302 3.82 34.44 13.95
C LYS A 302 4.00 34.33 15.47
N ILE A 303 4.10 33.11 16.00
CA ILE A 303 4.25 32.87 17.44
C ILE A 303 5.63 33.31 17.92
N GLN A 304 6.70 33.03 17.16
CA GLN A 304 8.06 33.47 17.49
C GLN A 304 8.14 35.00 17.59
N ASN A 305 7.71 35.72 16.55
CA ASN A 305 7.74 37.19 16.55
C ASN A 305 6.83 37.79 17.63
N ALA A 306 5.56 37.35 17.70
CA ALA A 306 4.63 37.91 18.67
C ALA A 306 4.99 37.55 20.11
N GLY A 307 5.58 36.38 20.35
CA GLY A 307 6.11 36.00 21.65
C GLY A 307 7.24 36.93 22.06
N GLN A 308 8.22 37.13 21.18
CA GLN A 308 9.38 38.00 21.42
C GLN A 308 8.97 39.48 21.64
N ASP A 309 8.10 40.03 20.80
CA ASP A 309 7.53 41.38 20.97
C ASP A 309 6.80 41.54 22.33
N ASN A 310 6.11 40.49 22.81
CA ASN A 310 5.40 40.52 24.09
C ASN A 310 6.36 40.39 25.29
N VAL A 311 7.41 39.57 25.17
CA VAL A 311 8.49 39.46 26.18
C VAL A 311 9.19 40.80 26.32
N ASP A 312 9.69 41.37 25.22
CA ASP A 312 10.39 42.65 25.21
C ASP A 312 9.51 43.77 25.79
N ARG A 313 8.23 43.84 25.42
CA ARG A 313 7.29 44.84 25.97
C ARG A 313 7.08 44.68 27.48
N VAL A 314 7.01 43.45 28.00
CA VAL A 314 6.82 43.21 29.44
C VAL A 314 8.10 43.53 30.21
N LEU A 315 9.27 43.12 29.71
CA LEU A 315 10.56 43.40 30.35
C LEU A 315 10.89 44.91 30.35
N LEU A 316 10.55 45.64 29.28
CA LEU A 316 10.68 47.10 29.20
C LEU A 316 9.67 47.89 30.06
N GLN A 317 8.69 47.22 30.66
CA GLN A 317 7.69 47.83 31.56
C GLN A 317 8.01 47.63 33.05
N LEU A 318 9.14 47.01 33.37
CA LEU A 318 9.61 46.84 34.75
C LEU A 318 10.50 48.02 35.15
N ASP A 319 10.21 48.63 36.29
CA ASP A 319 10.96 49.78 36.83
C ASP A 319 12.32 49.38 37.45
N GLU A 320 12.56 48.07 37.66
CA GLU A 320 13.79 47.49 38.22
C GLU A 320 14.36 46.43 37.26
N GLU A 321 15.68 46.19 37.29
CA GLU A 321 16.31 45.15 36.47
C GLU A 321 15.74 43.75 36.82
N PRO A 322 15.14 43.02 35.86
CA PRO A 322 14.50 41.75 36.15
C PRO A 322 15.52 40.66 36.47
N THR A 323 15.22 39.82 37.47
CA THR A 323 16.04 38.63 37.75
C THR A 323 15.88 37.58 36.64
N GLU A 324 16.89 36.72 36.47
CA GLU A 324 16.89 35.69 35.42
C GLU A 324 15.67 34.76 35.50
N GLU A 325 15.19 34.43 36.71
CA GLU A 325 14.00 33.60 36.92
C GLU A 325 12.73 34.29 36.40
N MET A 326 12.60 35.61 36.62
CA MET A 326 11.45 36.38 36.16
C MET A 326 11.45 36.55 34.64
N VAL A 327 12.63 36.69 34.03
CA VAL A 327 12.79 36.67 32.57
C VAL A 327 12.34 35.31 32.00
N GLN A 328 12.78 34.20 32.60
CA GLN A 328 12.40 32.85 32.17
C GLN A 328 10.89 32.58 32.33
N GLU A 329 10.25 33.04 33.41
CA GLU A 329 8.80 32.90 33.60
C GLU A 329 8.01 33.70 32.53
N VAL A 330 8.44 34.92 32.23
CA VAL A 330 7.83 35.75 31.18
C VAL A 330 8.03 35.12 29.79
N MET A 331 9.21 34.59 29.47
CA MET A 331 9.48 33.89 28.21
C MET A 331 8.61 32.63 28.06
N ALA A 332 8.57 31.77 29.10
CA ALA A 332 7.74 30.56 29.10
C ALA A 332 6.24 30.86 28.93
N LYS A 333 5.76 31.96 29.54
CA LYS A 333 4.37 32.43 29.41
C LYS A 333 3.99 32.84 27.99
N TYR A 334 4.95 33.28 27.18
CA TYR A 334 4.74 33.69 25.78
C TYR A 334 5.27 32.67 24.75
N HIS A 335 5.56 31.43 25.17
CA HIS A 335 6.02 30.33 24.32
C HIS A 335 7.37 30.59 23.61
N VAL A 336 8.26 31.34 24.25
CA VAL A 336 9.61 31.64 23.77
C VAL A 336 10.63 31.00 24.70
N ALA A 337 11.72 30.47 24.14
CA ALA A 337 12.91 30.03 24.87
C ALA A 337 13.97 31.14 24.87
N ASP A 338 15.01 31.02 25.69
CA ASP A 338 16.04 32.04 25.86
C ASP A 338 16.93 32.24 24.63
N ASP A 339 17.02 31.24 23.75
CA ASP A 339 17.60 31.35 22.41
C ASP A 339 16.73 32.15 21.41
N GLY A 340 15.51 32.54 21.79
CA GLY A 340 14.51 33.20 20.96
C GLY A 340 13.68 32.26 20.10
N GLY A 341 13.81 30.94 20.25
CA GLY A 341 13.04 29.91 19.55
C GLY A 341 11.74 29.54 20.26
N VAL A 342 10.91 28.73 19.61
CA VAL A 342 9.66 28.19 20.19
C VAL A 342 9.90 26.74 20.66
N PRO A 343 9.57 26.35 21.91
CA PRO A 343 9.80 24.99 22.40
C PRO A 343 9.12 23.90 21.56
N LEU A 344 9.90 22.93 21.07
CA LEU A 344 9.46 21.91 20.10
C LEU A 344 8.23 21.13 20.59
N PHE A 345 8.26 20.65 21.84
CA PHE A 345 7.21 19.77 22.37
C PHE A 345 5.90 20.53 22.58
N GLN A 346 5.94 21.76 23.11
CA GLN A 346 4.76 22.61 23.26
C GLN A 346 4.17 23.01 21.89
N PHE A 347 5.02 23.12 20.86
CA PHE A 347 4.57 23.40 19.50
C PHE A 347 3.88 22.19 18.83
N CYS A 348 4.42 20.98 19.00
CA CYS A 348 4.01 19.80 18.22
C CYS A 348 3.08 18.83 18.95
N ILE A 349 3.30 18.61 20.25
CA ILE A 349 2.57 17.57 21.00
C ILE A 349 1.15 18.06 21.29
N ASN A 350 0.17 17.26 20.86
CA ASN A 350 -1.24 17.51 21.08
C ASN A 350 -1.74 16.58 22.21
N PRO A 351 -2.13 17.12 23.39
CA PRO A 351 -2.58 16.31 24.52
C PRO A 351 -3.94 15.64 24.29
N ARG A 352 -4.68 16.01 23.25
CA ARG A 352 -5.97 15.42 22.88
C ARG A 352 -5.84 14.28 21.85
N SER A 353 -4.72 14.17 21.14
CA SER A 353 -4.54 13.14 20.11
C SER A 353 -3.07 12.78 19.87
N PHE A 354 -2.73 11.52 20.14
CA PHE A 354 -1.43 10.92 19.79
C PHE A 354 -1.17 10.99 18.27
N GLY A 355 -2.18 10.64 17.46
CA GLY A 355 -2.07 10.66 15.98
C GLY A 355 -1.71 12.04 15.45
N GLN A 356 -2.41 13.09 15.90
CA GLN A 356 -2.09 14.46 15.50
C GLN A 356 -0.72 14.93 16.01
N SER A 357 -0.25 14.42 17.16
CA SER A 357 1.11 14.70 17.66
C SER A 357 2.19 14.16 16.72
N VAL A 358 1.99 12.94 16.21
CA VAL A 358 2.87 12.32 15.20
C VAL A 358 2.80 13.08 13.87
N GLU A 359 1.61 13.46 13.41
CA GLU A 359 1.44 14.28 12.20
C GLU A 359 2.12 15.65 12.32
N ASN A 360 1.98 16.33 13.47
CA ASN A 360 2.58 17.62 13.72
C ASN A 360 4.12 17.56 13.64
N LEU A 361 4.73 16.56 14.28
CA LEU A 361 6.17 16.28 14.17
C LEU A 361 6.58 15.92 12.73
N PHE A 362 5.73 15.18 12.00
CA PHE A 362 5.96 14.84 10.60
C PHE A 362 5.96 16.09 9.70
N TYR A 363 5.01 17.03 9.85
CA TYR A 363 5.01 18.30 9.12
C TYR A 363 6.24 19.15 9.43
N VAL A 364 6.61 19.27 10.71
CA VAL A 364 7.84 19.99 11.12
C VAL A 364 9.09 19.34 10.52
N SER A 365 9.15 18.01 10.39
CA SER A 365 10.27 17.33 9.75
C SER A 365 10.49 17.72 8.29
N PHE A 366 9.42 18.02 7.53
CA PHE A 366 9.54 18.58 6.17
C PHE A 366 10.08 20.00 6.18
N LEU A 367 9.57 20.85 7.07
CA LEU A 367 10.02 22.24 7.18
C LEU A 367 11.51 22.35 7.53
N VAL A 368 12.02 21.41 8.34
CA VAL A 368 13.45 21.26 8.67
C VAL A 368 14.25 20.71 7.49
N ARG A 369 13.76 19.64 6.83
CA ARG A 369 14.40 19.05 5.64
C ARG A 369 14.56 20.05 4.49
N ASP A 370 13.58 20.94 4.34
CA ASP A 370 13.50 21.95 3.28
C ASP A 370 14.19 23.27 3.68
N GLY A 371 14.73 23.36 4.90
CA GLY A 371 15.54 24.48 5.38
C GLY A 371 14.75 25.74 5.74
N THR A 372 13.43 25.64 5.85
CA THR A 372 12.52 26.73 6.27
C THR A 372 12.36 26.85 7.78
N VAL A 373 12.75 25.82 8.53
CA VAL A 373 12.78 25.82 9.99
C VAL A 373 14.10 25.20 10.46
N GLY A 374 14.73 25.80 11.46
CA GLY A 374 15.88 25.24 12.17
C GLY A 374 15.44 24.59 13.47
N ILE A 375 16.13 23.53 13.88
CA ILE A 375 16.10 23.04 15.26
C ILE A 375 17.37 23.53 15.95
N GLN A 376 17.23 24.15 17.11
CA GLN A 376 18.33 24.49 18.02
C GLN A 376 18.07 23.87 19.40
N VAL A 377 18.92 24.21 20.36
CA VAL A 377 18.88 23.70 21.72
C VAL A 377 19.07 24.90 22.65
N ASP A 378 18.14 25.07 23.59
CA ASP A 378 18.13 26.18 24.56
C ASP A 378 19.16 25.96 25.69
N SER A 379 19.31 26.91 26.62
CA SER A 379 20.28 26.75 27.73
C SER A 379 19.97 25.61 28.71
N ARG A 380 18.77 25.02 28.62
CA ARG A 380 18.29 23.89 29.44
C ARG A 380 18.40 22.55 28.69
N GLU A 381 19.14 22.53 27.58
CA GLU A 381 19.30 21.39 26.67
C GLU A 381 18.00 20.94 25.98
N LEU A 382 16.98 21.80 25.90
CA LEU A 382 15.69 21.49 25.29
C LEU A 382 15.61 21.91 23.82
N PRO A 383 14.98 21.12 22.94
CA PRO A 383 14.90 21.42 21.52
C PRO A 383 13.92 22.57 21.22
N THR A 384 14.38 23.53 20.43
CA THR A 384 13.65 24.74 20.02
C THR A 384 13.51 24.84 18.50
N LEU A 385 12.44 25.48 18.05
CA LEU A 385 12.14 25.73 16.64
C LEU A 385 12.37 27.20 16.29
N HIS A 386 13.10 27.41 15.19
CA HIS A 386 13.43 28.73 14.67
C HIS A 386 12.95 28.88 13.23
N ALA A 387 12.23 29.96 12.91
CA ALA A 387 11.90 30.29 11.53
C ALA A 387 13.19 30.62 10.74
N ALA A 388 13.42 29.93 9.62
CA ALA A 388 14.62 30.05 8.80
C ALA A 388 14.30 30.39 7.34
N LYS A 389 15.26 31.03 6.66
CA LYS A 389 15.19 31.22 5.20
C LYS A 389 16.02 30.12 4.52
N PRO A 390 15.42 29.33 3.60
CA PRO A 390 16.15 28.26 2.93
C PRO A 390 17.25 28.82 2.03
N TYR A 391 18.43 28.21 2.06
CA TYR A 391 19.54 28.59 1.19
C TYR A 391 19.34 28.09 -0.24
N ALA A 392 19.72 28.91 -1.22
CA ALA A 392 19.82 28.45 -2.61
C ALA A 392 20.85 27.31 -2.71
N PRO A 393 20.67 26.29 -3.58
CA PRO A 393 21.57 25.13 -3.65
C PRO A 393 23.06 25.48 -3.86
N SER A 394 23.34 26.56 -4.60
CA SER A 394 24.69 27.09 -4.83
C SER A 394 25.29 27.77 -3.61
N GLU A 395 24.48 28.34 -2.72
CA GLU A 395 24.92 28.97 -1.47
C GLU A 395 25.10 27.94 -0.35
N ALA A 396 24.19 26.96 -0.25
CA ALA A 396 24.31 25.85 0.68
C ALA A 396 25.63 25.07 0.48
N LEU A 397 26.02 24.85 -0.79
CA LEU A 397 27.29 24.23 -1.14
C LEU A 397 28.51 25.10 -0.76
N LYS A 398 28.44 26.42 -1.00
CA LYS A 398 29.51 27.38 -0.62
C LYS A 398 29.68 27.52 0.90
N LYS A 399 28.58 27.44 1.65
CA LYS A 399 28.57 27.48 3.12
C LYS A 399 28.88 26.12 3.77
N GLY A 400 29.05 25.04 2.99
CA GLY A 400 29.35 23.71 3.52
C GLY A 400 28.22 23.12 4.38
N VAL A 401 26.96 23.48 4.12
CA VAL A 401 25.81 23.05 4.94
C VAL A 401 25.63 21.54 4.83
N GLN A 402 25.88 20.82 5.93
CA GLN A 402 25.71 19.37 6.00
C GLN A 402 24.33 19.00 6.57
N LYS A 403 23.66 18.03 5.94
CA LYS A 403 22.39 17.49 6.43
C LYS A 403 22.64 16.52 7.57
N HIS A 404 22.21 16.89 8.76
CA HIS A 404 22.20 16.01 9.93
C HIS A 404 20.82 15.37 10.06
N GLN A 405 20.78 14.07 10.33
CA GLN A 405 19.53 13.33 10.55
C GLN A 405 19.42 12.92 12.01
N ALA A 406 18.39 13.39 12.69
CA ALA A 406 17.97 12.88 13.99
C ALA A 406 16.87 11.84 13.80
N ILE A 407 16.86 10.81 14.65
CA ILE A 407 15.77 9.83 14.74
C ILE A 407 15.14 10.02 16.11
N PHE A 408 13.87 10.42 16.12
CA PHE A 408 13.08 10.59 17.34
C PHE A 408 12.03 9.48 17.42
N SER A 409 12.07 8.68 18.48
CA SER A 409 11.07 7.66 18.78
C SER A 409 10.00 8.24 19.70
N LEU A 410 8.73 8.08 19.33
CA LEU A 410 7.59 8.47 20.14
C LEU A 410 6.58 7.32 20.17
N ASP A 411 6.39 6.73 21.35
CA ASP A 411 5.30 5.80 21.65
C ASP A 411 4.24 6.46 22.55
N PHE A 412 3.19 5.72 22.88
CA PHE A 412 2.06 6.24 23.63
C PHE A 412 2.39 6.55 25.10
N GLU A 413 3.35 5.83 25.70
CA GLU A 413 3.83 6.09 27.06
C GLU A 413 4.67 7.36 27.08
N THR A 414 5.68 7.45 26.21
CA THR A 414 6.52 8.64 26.03
C THR A 414 5.68 9.88 25.71
N TRP A 415 4.65 9.76 24.88
CA TRP A 415 3.73 10.88 24.58
C TRP A 415 2.98 11.39 25.81
N ARG A 416 2.50 10.49 26.68
CA ARG A 416 1.86 10.87 27.95
C ARG A 416 2.85 11.53 28.91
N ASP A 417 4.05 10.96 29.03
CA ASP A 417 5.10 11.49 29.90
C ASP A 417 5.53 12.89 29.45
N LEU A 418 5.64 13.14 28.14
CA LEU A 418 5.90 14.48 27.59
C LEU A 418 4.77 15.49 27.93
N ILE A 419 3.51 15.06 27.95
CA ILE A 419 2.38 15.94 28.34
C ILE A 419 2.47 16.30 29.82
N GLU A 420 2.76 15.32 30.68
CA GLU A 420 2.84 15.51 32.13
C GLU A 420 4.06 16.35 32.53
N VAL A 421 5.26 15.97 32.07
CA VAL A 421 6.54 16.62 32.40
C VAL A 421 6.60 18.07 31.92
N TYR A 422 6.11 18.36 30.71
CA TYR A 422 6.11 19.72 30.15
C TYR A 422 4.79 20.47 30.37
N GLY A 423 3.84 19.90 31.14
CA GLY A 423 2.57 20.55 31.50
C GLY A 423 1.71 20.96 30.31
N ILE A 424 1.72 20.19 29.22
CA ILE A 424 1.14 20.56 27.92
C ILE A 424 -0.40 20.45 27.98
N LYS A 425 -1.08 21.58 28.25
CA LYS A 425 -2.55 21.66 28.30
C LYS A 425 -3.20 21.75 26.92
N GLU A 426 -2.56 22.46 26.00
CA GLU A 426 -2.96 22.62 24.59
C GLU A 426 -1.70 22.70 23.72
N SER A 427 -1.84 22.38 22.44
CA SER A 427 -0.75 22.47 21.44
C SER A 427 -0.82 23.79 20.70
N ILE A 428 0.33 24.37 20.35
CA ILE A 428 0.37 25.61 19.56
C ILE A 428 -0.17 25.35 18.14
N ILE A 429 0.13 24.19 17.54
CA ILE A 429 -0.58 23.74 16.32
C ILE A 429 -2.01 23.36 16.73
N PRO A 430 -3.06 24.03 16.20
CA PRO A 430 -4.43 23.77 16.63
C PRO A 430 -4.84 22.30 16.46
N HIS A 431 -5.58 21.78 17.43
CA HIS A 431 -6.21 20.47 17.30
C HIS A 431 -7.18 20.50 16.12
N ARG A 432 -6.89 19.67 15.12
CA ARG A 432 -7.81 19.45 14.00
C ARG A 432 -9.01 18.71 14.57
N ALA A 433 -10.23 19.17 14.27
CA ALA A 433 -11.38 18.31 14.48
C ALA A 433 -11.13 17.04 13.65
N GLU A 434 -11.30 15.87 14.26
CA GLU A 434 -11.38 14.65 13.48
C GLU A 434 -12.60 14.84 12.58
N GLU A 435 -12.37 14.97 11.27
CA GLU A 435 -13.45 14.85 10.31
C GLU A 435 -14.19 13.56 10.67
N GLN A 436 -15.51 13.64 10.85
CA GLN A 436 -16.32 12.44 10.93
C GLN A 436 -16.06 11.71 9.63
N GLN A 437 -15.19 10.69 9.65
CA GLN A 437 -14.86 9.93 8.46
C GLN A 437 -16.21 9.50 7.88
N GLU A 438 -16.49 9.93 6.65
CA GLU A 438 -17.58 9.34 5.89
C GLU A 438 -17.32 7.85 5.93
N ASN A 439 -18.15 7.14 6.69
CA ASN A 439 -17.67 5.94 7.35
C ASN A 439 -17.50 4.88 6.26
N ASN A 440 -16.24 4.64 5.87
CA ASN A 440 -15.84 3.80 4.73
C ASN A 440 -16.25 2.32 4.89
N GLY A 441 -16.92 1.97 5.99
CA GLY A 441 -17.69 0.74 6.13
C GLY A 441 -18.71 0.55 5.01
N ARG A 442 -19.09 -0.70 4.81
CA ARG A 442 -20.08 -1.11 3.80
C ARG A 442 -21.39 -1.46 4.47
N GLY A 443 -22.50 -1.11 3.82
CA GLY A 443 -23.85 -1.44 4.27
C GLY A 443 -24.69 -2.02 3.15
N TRP A 444 -25.40 -3.10 3.45
CA TRP A 444 -26.05 -3.93 2.44
C TRP A 444 -27.56 -4.03 2.69
N PRO A 445 -28.39 -3.27 1.96
CA PRO A 445 -29.84 -3.43 1.99
C PRO A 445 -30.25 -4.65 1.14
N ILE A 446 -31.00 -5.57 1.73
CA ILE A 446 -31.55 -6.75 1.06
C ILE A 446 -33.07 -6.71 1.14
N LYS A 447 -33.73 -6.91 -0.01
CA LYS A 447 -35.17 -6.99 -0.14
C LYS A 447 -35.67 -8.42 -0.02
N LEU A 448 -36.40 -8.68 1.05
CA LEU A 448 -37.08 -9.93 1.31
C LEU A 448 -38.19 -10.17 0.26
N ALA A 449 -38.57 -11.43 0.07
CA ALA A 449 -39.67 -11.85 -0.79
C ALA A 449 -41.03 -11.27 -0.33
N SER A 450 -41.18 -10.95 0.96
CA SER A 450 -42.30 -10.19 1.53
C SER A 450 -42.37 -8.72 1.08
N GLY A 451 -41.29 -8.19 0.49
CA GLY A 451 -41.11 -6.78 0.18
C GLY A 451 -40.52 -5.94 1.33
N ALA A 452 -40.33 -6.50 2.52
CA ALA A 452 -39.59 -5.84 3.60
C ALA A 452 -38.09 -5.76 3.31
N LEU A 453 -37.39 -4.83 3.98
CA LEU A 453 -35.96 -4.60 3.84
C LEU A 453 -35.22 -4.96 5.13
N ALA A 454 -34.06 -5.60 4.97
CA ALA A 454 -33.06 -5.79 6.01
C ALA A 454 -31.77 -5.07 5.61
N VAL A 455 -31.17 -4.27 6.50
CA VAL A 455 -29.83 -3.69 6.30
C VAL A 455 -28.82 -4.41 7.17
N PHE A 456 -27.70 -4.82 6.59
CA PHE A 456 -26.56 -5.42 7.29
C PHE A 456 -25.40 -4.42 7.33
N SER A 457 -24.80 -4.21 8.50
CA SER A 457 -23.76 -3.19 8.76
C SER A 457 -24.21 -1.76 8.38
N PRO A 458 -24.99 -1.06 9.23
CA PRO A 458 -25.49 0.28 8.90
C PRO A 458 -24.35 1.31 8.74
N VAL A 459 -24.30 1.94 7.56
CA VAL A 459 -23.40 3.06 7.23
C VAL A 459 -24.02 4.41 7.58
N SER A 460 -23.32 5.53 7.38
CA SER A 460 -23.87 6.87 7.61
C SER A 460 -25.16 7.07 6.79
N LEU A 461 -26.24 7.54 7.43
CA LEU A 461 -27.57 7.62 6.81
C LEU A 461 -27.75 8.91 5.99
N THR A 462 -26.92 9.04 4.95
CA THR A 462 -26.89 10.19 4.02
C THR A 462 -28.18 10.29 3.19
N PRO A 463 -28.45 11.42 2.50
CA PRO A 463 -29.60 11.56 1.61
C PRO A 463 -29.68 10.45 0.54
N GLU A 464 -28.55 10.05 -0.04
CA GLU A 464 -28.45 9.01 -1.07
C GLU A 464 -28.80 7.62 -0.53
N VAL A 465 -28.41 7.33 0.71
CA VAL A 465 -28.78 6.09 1.40
C VAL A 465 -30.29 6.08 1.71
N ARG A 466 -30.87 7.21 2.14
CA ARG A 466 -32.31 7.35 2.36
C ARG A 466 -33.11 7.20 1.06
N GLU A 467 -32.65 7.81 -0.03
CA GLU A 467 -33.25 7.66 -1.36
C GLU A 467 -33.18 6.21 -1.84
N THR A 468 -32.04 5.54 -1.63
CA THR A 468 -31.86 4.11 -1.93
C THR A 468 -32.90 3.26 -1.20
N ILE A 469 -33.01 3.37 0.13
CA ILE A 469 -33.99 2.60 0.92
C ILE A 469 -35.42 2.88 0.45
N SER A 470 -35.74 4.14 0.14
CA SER A 470 -37.03 4.55 -0.40
C SER A 470 -37.31 3.88 -1.76
N SER A 471 -36.35 3.88 -2.68
CA SER A 471 -36.46 3.26 -4.01
C SER A 471 -36.67 1.74 -3.97
N LEU A 472 -36.12 1.07 -2.95
CA LEU A 472 -36.31 -0.37 -2.73
C LEU A 472 -37.68 -0.71 -2.13
N GLY A 473 -38.43 0.28 -1.63
CA GLY A 473 -39.78 0.16 -1.10
C GLY A 473 -40.00 0.79 0.29
N GLY A 474 -38.97 1.39 0.90
CA GLY A 474 -39.05 2.13 2.17
C GLY A 474 -39.30 1.31 3.44
N ASN A 475 -39.84 0.10 3.32
CA ASN A 475 -40.23 -0.78 4.42
C ASN A 475 -39.03 -1.45 5.12
N LEU A 476 -38.20 -0.67 5.82
CA LEU A 476 -37.09 -1.19 6.62
C LEU A 476 -37.61 -1.86 7.91
N LYS A 477 -37.39 -3.17 8.01
CA LYS A 477 -37.89 -4.00 9.10
C LYS A 477 -36.78 -4.59 9.98
N TYR A 478 -35.57 -4.74 9.45
CA TYR A 478 -34.43 -5.29 10.19
C TYR A 478 -33.17 -4.45 10.01
N ILE A 479 -32.46 -4.20 11.11
CA ILE A 479 -31.13 -3.57 11.15
C ILE A 479 -30.20 -4.56 11.84
N ALA A 480 -29.27 -5.15 11.09
CA ALA A 480 -28.31 -6.12 11.60
C ALA A 480 -26.94 -5.47 11.84
N ALA A 481 -26.59 -5.33 13.11
CA ALA A 481 -25.22 -5.10 13.56
C ALA A 481 -24.51 -6.45 13.56
N LEU A 482 -23.48 -6.59 12.72
CA LEU A 482 -22.85 -7.88 12.49
C LEU A 482 -21.94 -8.32 13.64
N ASP A 483 -21.35 -7.38 14.38
CA ASP A 483 -20.45 -7.68 15.49
C ASP A 483 -20.39 -6.50 16.50
N LEU A 484 -19.39 -6.51 17.38
CA LEU A 484 -19.12 -5.46 18.36
C LEU A 484 -18.48 -4.19 17.78
N GLU A 485 -18.11 -4.09 16.50
CA GLU A 485 -17.46 -2.91 15.90
C GLU A 485 -18.32 -2.27 14.77
N HIS A 486 -19.06 -3.08 14.01
CA HIS A 486 -19.95 -2.70 12.91
C HIS A 486 -21.32 -2.17 13.37
N HIS A 487 -21.29 -1.24 14.34
CA HIS A 487 -22.47 -0.73 15.03
C HIS A 487 -22.65 0.79 15.03
N ILE A 488 -21.68 1.55 14.52
CA ILE A 488 -21.57 3.00 14.74
C ILE A 488 -22.87 3.73 14.41
N ASN A 489 -23.45 3.47 13.23
CA ASN A 489 -24.65 4.18 12.75
C ASN A 489 -26.00 3.57 13.18
N ILE A 490 -26.07 2.69 14.19
CA ILE A 490 -27.36 2.12 14.62
C ILE A 490 -28.36 3.21 15.05
N THR A 491 -27.95 4.21 15.83
CA THR A 491 -28.87 5.22 16.37
C THR A 491 -29.55 6.05 15.26
N PRO A 492 -28.84 6.67 14.29
CA PRO A 492 -29.50 7.42 13.21
C PRO A 492 -30.45 6.58 12.35
N TRP A 493 -30.16 5.28 12.16
CA TRP A 493 -31.06 4.37 11.47
C TRP A 493 -32.29 4.00 12.29
N LYS A 494 -32.13 3.77 13.60
CA LYS A 494 -33.25 3.45 14.50
C LYS A 494 -34.17 4.66 14.74
N GLU A 495 -33.62 5.88 14.75
CA GLU A 495 -34.40 7.12 14.79
C GLU A 495 -35.18 7.35 13.49
N ALA A 496 -34.56 7.09 12.33
CA ALA A 496 -35.20 7.23 11.02
C ALA A 496 -36.25 6.13 10.74
N TYR A 497 -36.08 4.93 11.31
CA TYR A 497 -36.97 3.78 11.14
C TYR A 497 -37.34 3.19 12.52
N PRO A 498 -38.24 3.83 13.30
CA PRO A 498 -38.55 3.43 14.67
C PRO A 498 -39.08 2.00 14.81
N ASP A 499 -39.78 1.48 13.81
CA ASP A 499 -40.33 0.11 13.81
C ASP A 499 -39.29 -0.98 13.44
N ALA A 500 -38.11 -0.60 12.92
CA ALA A 500 -37.10 -1.56 12.48
C ALA A 500 -36.47 -2.30 13.68
N LYS A 501 -36.45 -3.63 13.61
CA LYS A 501 -35.93 -4.50 14.67
C LYS A 501 -34.42 -4.61 14.58
N ILE A 502 -33.73 -4.34 15.69
CA ILE A 502 -32.27 -4.46 15.75
C ILE A 502 -31.89 -5.91 16.05
N ILE A 503 -31.03 -6.47 15.21
CA ILE A 503 -30.34 -7.75 15.37
C ILE A 503 -28.89 -7.45 15.74
N ALA A 504 -28.37 -8.09 16.78
CA ALA A 504 -27.04 -7.81 17.33
C ALA A 504 -26.48 -9.01 18.11
N PRO A 505 -25.16 -9.11 18.33
CA PRO A 505 -24.59 -10.01 19.32
C PRO A 505 -24.79 -9.50 20.75
N GLU A 506 -24.65 -10.38 21.73
CA GLU A 506 -24.64 -10.02 23.15
C GLU A 506 -23.48 -9.09 23.50
N GLY A 507 -23.69 -8.18 24.47
CA GLY A 507 -22.70 -7.18 24.86
C GLY A 507 -22.69 -5.92 24.00
N LEU A 508 -23.25 -5.93 22.78
CA LEU A 508 -23.27 -4.72 21.94
C LEU A 508 -24.16 -3.63 22.54
N TYR A 509 -25.35 -4.02 23.02
CA TYR A 509 -26.26 -3.07 23.67
C TYR A 509 -25.60 -2.44 24.89
N GLU A 510 -24.97 -3.27 25.74
CA GLU A 510 -24.27 -2.85 26.94
C GLU A 510 -23.05 -1.96 26.63
N LYS A 511 -22.25 -2.29 25.58
CA LYS A 511 -21.16 -1.42 25.05
C LYS A 511 -21.72 -0.06 24.66
N ARG A 512 -22.82 -0.01 23.92
CA ARG A 512 -23.42 1.24 23.43
C ARG A 512 -24.02 2.10 24.55
N GLN A 513 -24.75 1.53 25.50
CA GLN A 513 -25.29 2.28 26.65
C GLN A 513 -24.20 2.88 27.56
N SER A 514 -22.95 2.42 27.48
CA SER A 514 -21.82 3.03 28.20
C SER A 514 -21.30 4.32 27.56
N ASN A 515 -21.60 4.58 26.28
CA ASN A 515 -21.27 5.84 25.60
C ASN A 515 -22.47 6.81 25.71
N PRO A 516 -22.31 8.03 26.29
CA PRO A 516 -23.35 9.07 26.32
C PRO A 516 -23.99 9.42 24.97
N GLU A 517 -23.26 9.22 23.85
CA GLU A 517 -23.72 9.48 22.47
C GLU A 517 -24.68 8.40 21.93
N HIS A 518 -24.87 7.28 22.64
CA HIS A 518 -25.57 6.10 22.14
C HIS A 518 -26.68 5.63 23.10
N LYS A 519 -27.72 6.45 23.26
CA LYS A 519 -28.90 6.13 24.07
C LYS A 519 -29.95 5.35 23.27
N ASP A 520 -29.58 4.15 22.84
CA ASP A 520 -30.47 3.29 22.06
C ASP A 520 -31.58 2.65 22.92
N THR A 521 -32.68 2.28 22.26
CA THR A 521 -33.68 1.38 22.86
C THR A 521 -33.18 -0.08 22.88
N PRO A 522 -33.67 -0.93 23.80
CA PRO A 522 -33.29 -2.35 23.87
C PRO A 522 -33.38 -3.07 22.51
N PHE A 523 -32.29 -3.76 22.15
CA PHE A 523 -32.20 -4.50 20.90
C PHE A 523 -33.14 -5.72 20.91
N HIS A 524 -33.74 -6.00 19.76
CA HIS A 524 -34.87 -6.94 19.67
C HIS A 524 -34.42 -8.40 19.54
N HIS A 525 -33.33 -8.64 18.80
CA HIS A 525 -32.78 -9.96 18.54
C HIS A 525 -31.30 -10.00 18.93
N VAL A 526 -31.05 -10.14 20.24
CA VAL A 526 -29.69 -10.24 20.81
C VAL A 526 -29.24 -11.69 20.84
N PHE A 527 -28.28 -12.06 20.00
CA PHE A 527 -27.73 -13.41 19.92
C PHE A 527 -26.78 -13.70 21.09
N ARG A 528 -27.07 -14.77 21.85
CA ARG A 528 -26.36 -15.13 23.08
C ARG A 528 -25.70 -16.52 23.03
N LYS A 529 -24.57 -16.69 23.73
CA LYS A 529 -23.80 -17.95 23.77
C LYS A 529 -24.63 -19.12 24.32
N GLU A 530 -25.51 -18.88 25.29
CA GLU A 530 -26.33 -19.92 25.92
C GLU A 530 -27.30 -20.59 24.92
N ASN A 531 -27.73 -19.83 23.90
CA ASN A 531 -28.67 -20.29 22.88
C ASN A 531 -28.01 -21.19 21.81
N LYS A 532 -26.69 -21.44 21.90
CA LYS A 532 -25.92 -22.38 21.05
C LYS A 532 -26.16 -22.22 19.53
N GLY A 533 -26.40 -20.99 19.07
CA GLY A 533 -26.68 -20.68 17.67
C GLY A 533 -28.08 -21.08 17.17
N GLN A 534 -29.00 -21.49 18.05
CA GLN A 534 -30.38 -21.90 17.67
C GLN A 534 -31.39 -20.75 17.67
N GLN A 535 -30.93 -19.51 17.86
CA GLN A 535 -31.81 -18.36 18.01
C GLN A 535 -32.43 -17.95 16.66
N LYS A 536 -33.75 -17.77 16.68
CA LYS A 536 -34.55 -17.35 15.53
C LYS A 536 -34.92 -15.87 15.62
N ILE A 537 -35.05 -15.24 14.46
CA ILE A 537 -35.39 -13.81 14.32
C ILE A 537 -36.88 -13.68 14.03
N SER A 538 -37.36 -14.37 13.00
CA SER A 538 -38.76 -14.44 12.59
C SER A 538 -38.87 -15.37 11.38
N GLU A 539 -39.98 -16.10 11.25
CA GLU A 539 -40.23 -17.03 10.12
C GLU A 539 -39.93 -16.40 8.75
N GLU A 540 -40.36 -15.16 8.53
CA GLU A 540 -40.05 -14.37 7.32
C GLU A 540 -38.55 -14.26 7.05
N PHE A 541 -37.76 -13.78 8.01
CA PHE A 541 -36.31 -13.62 7.88
C PHE A 541 -35.59 -14.98 7.79
N ASP A 542 -35.94 -15.92 8.67
CA ASP A 542 -35.33 -17.25 8.77
C ASP A 542 -35.66 -18.15 7.57
N SER A 543 -36.69 -17.82 6.78
CA SER A 543 -36.96 -18.48 5.50
C SER A 543 -35.89 -18.15 4.44
N GLU A 544 -35.38 -16.92 4.42
CA GLU A 544 -34.42 -16.43 3.42
C GLU A 544 -32.96 -16.47 3.89
N PHE A 545 -32.72 -16.49 5.20
CA PHE A 545 -31.37 -16.51 5.78
C PHE A 545 -31.07 -17.76 6.60
N GLU A 546 -29.87 -18.33 6.43
CA GLU A 546 -29.23 -19.07 7.53
C GLU A 546 -28.39 -18.08 8.34
N THR A 547 -28.29 -18.29 9.65
CA THR A 547 -27.55 -17.42 10.58
C THR A 547 -26.64 -18.26 11.46
N GLU A 548 -25.40 -17.83 11.66
CA GLU A 548 -24.43 -18.44 12.56
C GLU A 548 -23.90 -17.36 13.51
N TYR A 549 -23.88 -17.65 14.80
CA TYR A 549 -23.30 -16.77 15.81
C TYR A 549 -21.93 -17.29 16.26
N VAL A 550 -20.88 -16.67 15.75
CA VAL A 550 -19.47 -16.99 15.99
C VAL A 550 -19.01 -16.34 17.30
N TYR A 551 -19.60 -16.77 18.42
CA TYR A 551 -19.26 -16.26 19.76
C TYR A 551 -17.81 -16.52 20.20
N GLY A 552 -17.07 -17.36 19.47
CA GLY A 552 -15.63 -17.56 19.67
C GLY A 552 -14.76 -16.46 19.03
N HIS A 553 -15.35 -15.59 18.22
CA HIS A 553 -14.72 -14.39 17.67
C HIS A 553 -14.64 -13.28 18.74
N PRO A 554 -13.51 -12.55 18.90
CA PRO A 554 -13.39 -11.44 19.84
C PRO A 554 -14.52 -10.41 19.73
N SER A 555 -14.87 -10.02 18.51
CA SER A 555 -15.96 -9.07 18.22
C SER A 555 -17.36 -9.70 18.28
N ARG A 556 -17.50 -10.99 18.59
CA ARG A 556 -18.78 -11.73 18.68
C ARG A 556 -19.64 -11.61 17.42
N GLU A 557 -19.24 -12.33 16.38
CA GLU A 557 -19.72 -12.07 15.03
C GLU A 557 -20.99 -12.86 14.64
N LEU A 558 -21.85 -12.22 13.85
CA LEU A 558 -23.04 -12.78 13.19
C LEU A 558 -22.81 -12.90 11.69
N VAL A 559 -22.82 -14.14 11.22
CA VAL A 559 -22.62 -14.48 9.81
C VAL A 559 -23.96 -14.92 9.22
N PHE A 560 -24.33 -14.36 8.06
CA PHE A 560 -25.59 -14.63 7.40
C PHE A 560 -25.38 -15.21 6.00
N LEU A 561 -26.19 -16.20 5.63
CA LEU A 561 -26.30 -16.70 4.26
C LEU A 561 -27.65 -16.29 3.66
N HIS A 562 -27.67 -15.40 2.67
CA HIS A 562 -28.88 -15.18 1.88
C HIS A 562 -29.09 -16.34 0.89
N LYS A 563 -29.91 -17.32 1.28
CA LYS A 563 -30.08 -18.64 0.62
C LYS A 563 -30.37 -18.50 -0.88
N ARG A 564 -31.29 -17.61 -1.23
CA ARG A 564 -31.76 -17.38 -2.61
C ARG A 564 -30.67 -16.90 -3.58
N SER A 565 -29.63 -16.24 -3.08
CA SER A 565 -28.52 -15.74 -3.92
C SER A 565 -27.21 -16.49 -3.74
N GLY A 566 -27.12 -17.43 -2.78
CA GLY A 566 -25.85 -18.07 -2.42
C GLY A 566 -24.78 -17.07 -1.98
N THR A 567 -25.18 -16.01 -1.25
CA THR A 567 -24.29 -14.94 -0.77
C THR A 567 -24.07 -15.06 0.73
N LEU A 568 -22.82 -15.25 1.14
CA LEU A 568 -22.38 -15.08 2.53
C LEU A 568 -22.19 -13.59 2.84
N ILE A 569 -22.60 -13.17 4.04
CA ILE A 569 -22.46 -11.81 4.57
C ILE A 569 -21.79 -11.98 5.94
N GLU A 570 -20.63 -11.35 6.11
CA GLU A 570 -19.85 -11.35 7.34
C GLU A 570 -19.16 -10.00 7.54
N ALA A 571 -18.59 -9.77 8.72
CA ALA A 571 -17.96 -8.52 9.09
C ALA A 571 -16.44 -8.61 8.97
N ASP A 572 -15.85 -9.35 9.92
CA ASP A 572 -14.42 -9.47 10.19
C ASP A 572 -13.97 -10.94 10.22
N LEU A 573 -14.86 -11.91 9.96
CA LEU A 573 -14.53 -13.34 9.88
C LEU A 573 -13.41 -13.55 8.85
N LEU A 574 -13.52 -12.89 7.71
CA LEU A 574 -12.43 -12.77 6.75
C LEU A 574 -12.43 -11.43 6.01
N PHE A 575 -11.23 -10.90 5.85
CA PHE A 575 -10.94 -9.69 5.10
C PHE A 575 -10.63 -10.04 3.64
N ASN A 576 -10.95 -9.16 2.70
CA ASN A 576 -10.53 -9.33 1.30
C ASN A 576 -9.75 -8.13 0.78
N LEU A 577 -8.57 -7.89 1.37
CA LEU A 577 -7.70 -6.78 0.99
C LEU A 577 -6.85 -7.08 -0.27
N PRO A 578 -6.45 -6.03 -1.02
CA PRO A 578 -6.76 -4.61 -0.83
C PRO A 578 -8.16 -4.24 -1.32
N ALA A 579 -8.84 -3.36 -0.57
CA ALA A 579 -10.25 -3.01 -0.75
C ALA A 579 -10.50 -1.99 -1.90
N ARG A 580 -10.05 -2.28 -3.11
CA ARG A 580 -10.11 -1.38 -4.28
C ARG A 580 -11.54 -0.99 -4.67
N GLU A 581 -12.48 -1.91 -4.60
CA GLU A 581 -13.90 -1.67 -4.84
C GLU A 581 -14.51 -0.81 -3.72
N GLN A 582 -14.10 -1.01 -2.46
CA GLN A 582 -14.61 -0.27 -1.29
C GLN A 582 -14.24 1.21 -1.37
N TYR A 583 -12.97 1.50 -1.62
CA TYR A 583 -12.46 2.87 -1.75
C TYR A 583 -12.69 3.48 -3.15
N SER A 584 -13.38 2.78 -4.06
CA SER A 584 -13.56 3.22 -5.46
C SER A 584 -14.28 4.56 -5.63
N LYS A 585 -14.94 5.07 -4.58
CA LYS A 585 -15.65 6.35 -4.55
C LYS A 585 -15.02 7.43 -3.67
N THR A 586 -14.09 7.10 -2.78
CA THR A 586 -13.59 8.06 -1.76
C THR A 586 -12.52 9.01 -2.32
N GLY A 587 -11.99 8.71 -3.52
CA GLY A 587 -10.82 9.40 -4.08
C GLY A 587 -9.49 8.95 -3.46
N GLU A 588 -9.53 8.21 -2.35
CA GLU A 588 -8.37 7.63 -1.69
C GLU A 588 -7.94 6.33 -2.40
N SER A 589 -6.65 6.00 -2.31
CA SER A 589 -6.16 4.72 -2.83
C SER A 589 -6.17 3.66 -1.73
N ALA A 590 -6.88 2.55 -2.00
CA ALA A 590 -6.87 1.30 -1.23
C ALA A 590 -5.47 0.64 -1.06
N THR A 591 -4.41 1.24 -1.61
CA THR A 591 -3.01 0.79 -1.48
C THR A 591 -2.05 1.94 -1.10
N SER A 592 -2.55 3.14 -0.84
CA SER A 592 -1.78 4.27 -0.30
C SER A 592 -1.68 4.22 1.22
N GLY A 593 -0.62 4.83 1.78
CA GLY A 593 -0.28 4.74 3.20
C GLY A 593 0.73 3.63 3.49
N ALA A 594 1.70 3.91 4.37
CA ALA A 594 2.71 2.93 4.78
C ALA A 594 2.08 1.75 5.55
N LEU A 595 1.14 2.05 6.45
CA LEU A 595 0.39 1.06 7.22
C LEU A 595 -0.44 0.15 6.30
N THR A 596 -1.18 0.71 5.35
CA THR A 596 -1.99 -0.02 4.35
C THR A 596 -1.14 -0.99 3.53
N LYS A 597 0.08 -0.61 3.15
CA LYS A 597 1.02 -1.48 2.42
C LYS A 597 1.56 -2.64 3.26
N ILE A 598 1.61 -2.50 4.58
CA ILE A 598 2.01 -3.55 5.52
C ILE A 598 0.82 -4.48 5.83
N ILE A 599 -0.38 -3.92 6.02
CA ILE A 599 -1.59 -4.69 6.40
C ILE A 599 -2.22 -5.42 5.20
N SER A 600 -2.26 -4.82 4.01
CA SER A 600 -2.95 -5.42 2.86
C SER A 600 -2.46 -6.83 2.48
N PRO A 601 -1.14 -7.14 2.49
CA PRO A 601 -0.65 -8.51 2.27
C PRO A 601 -0.97 -9.48 3.40
N LEU A 602 -1.20 -9.00 4.63
CA LEU A 602 -1.55 -9.83 5.78
C LEU A 602 -3.02 -10.30 5.73
N LEU A 603 -3.92 -9.44 5.24
CA LEU A 603 -5.36 -9.64 5.22
C LEU A 603 -5.93 -9.87 3.80
N SER A 604 -5.13 -10.48 2.93
CA SER A 604 -5.53 -10.81 1.56
C SER A 604 -5.90 -12.29 1.39
N THR A 605 -7.03 -12.54 0.72
CA THR A 605 -7.52 -13.90 0.43
C THR A 605 -6.75 -14.63 -0.67
N HIS A 606 -5.85 -13.94 -1.37
CA HIS A 606 -5.12 -14.52 -2.50
C HIS A 606 -4.31 -15.75 -2.05
N PRO A 607 -4.53 -16.94 -2.66
CA PRO A 607 -3.81 -18.16 -2.30
C PRO A 607 -2.28 -17.96 -2.34
N PRO A 608 -1.54 -18.42 -1.32
CA PRO A 608 -1.96 -19.35 -0.25
C PRO A 608 -2.67 -18.70 0.96
N ALA A 609 -2.89 -17.39 1.00
CA ALA A 609 -3.51 -16.63 2.10
C ALA A 609 -2.87 -16.85 3.49
N THR A 610 -1.61 -17.32 3.55
CA THR A 610 -0.97 -17.86 4.77
C THR A 610 -0.97 -16.89 5.96
N TRP A 611 -0.79 -15.59 5.71
CA TRP A 611 -0.84 -14.57 6.76
C TRP A 611 -2.24 -14.36 7.32
N GLN A 612 -3.26 -14.43 6.47
CA GLN A 612 -4.65 -14.36 6.91
C GLN A 612 -5.01 -15.62 7.73
N LYS A 613 -4.58 -16.82 7.31
CA LYS A 613 -4.75 -18.05 8.14
C LYS A 613 -4.13 -17.88 9.53
N ARG A 614 -2.92 -17.31 9.60
CA ARG A 614 -2.24 -16.99 10.87
C ARG A 614 -3.04 -15.97 11.69
N PHE A 615 -3.56 -14.92 11.07
CA PHE A 615 -4.36 -13.91 11.75
C PHE A 615 -5.64 -14.51 12.35
N VAL A 616 -6.40 -15.28 11.56
CA VAL A 616 -7.61 -15.96 12.07
C VAL A 616 -7.24 -16.95 13.21
N TRP A 617 -6.16 -17.72 13.05
CA TRP A 617 -5.75 -18.75 14.01
C TRP A 617 -5.20 -18.20 15.33
N TYR A 618 -4.35 -17.18 15.27
CA TYR A 618 -3.65 -16.65 16.46
C TYR A 618 -4.35 -15.44 17.09
N ILE A 619 -5.20 -14.72 16.34
CA ILE A 619 -5.93 -13.55 16.85
C ILE A 619 -7.43 -13.86 16.94
N LEU A 620 -8.13 -14.01 15.80
CA LEU A 620 -9.60 -14.04 15.74
C LEU A 620 -10.26 -15.29 16.36
N SER A 621 -9.49 -16.34 16.63
CA SER A 621 -9.96 -17.56 17.29
C SER A 621 -9.25 -17.84 18.62
N SER A 622 -8.43 -16.91 19.11
CA SER A 622 -7.58 -17.11 20.30
C SER A 622 -8.36 -17.35 21.59
N GLY A 623 -9.52 -16.70 21.77
CA GLY A 623 -10.33 -16.78 22.98
C GLY A 623 -11.07 -18.11 23.17
N ASP A 624 -11.74 -18.61 22.14
CA ASP A 624 -12.47 -19.90 22.16
C ASP A 624 -12.36 -20.59 20.80
N ARG A 625 -11.14 -21.08 20.48
CA ARG A 625 -10.85 -21.72 19.17
C ARG A 625 -11.77 -22.91 18.89
N ARG A 626 -12.18 -23.65 19.92
CA ARG A 626 -13.10 -24.78 19.77
C ARG A 626 -14.47 -24.31 19.28
N ALA A 627 -15.04 -23.28 19.90
CA ALA A 627 -16.29 -22.69 19.43
C ALA A 627 -16.17 -22.11 18.01
N PHE A 628 -15.08 -21.38 17.75
CA PHE A 628 -14.79 -20.79 16.44
C PHE A 628 -14.74 -21.88 15.35
N ASN A 629 -14.00 -22.97 15.60
CA ASN A 629 -13.92 -24.14 14.73
C ASN A 629 -15.29 -24.78 14.46
N GLU A 630 -16.14 -24.91 15.48
CA GLU A 630 -17.47 -25.48 15.35
C GLU A 630 -18.38 -24.59 14.48
N SER A 631 -18.31 -23.26 14.63
CA SER A 631 -19.02 -22.28 13.79
C SER A 631 -18.53 -22.28 12.34
N VAL A 632 -17.21 -22.23 12.11
CA VAL A 632 -16.59 -22.33 10.78
C VAL A 632 -17.03 -23.60 10.04
N ARG A 633 -17.16 -24.74 10.74
CA ARG A 633 -17.66 -26.00 10.17
C ARG A 633 -19.17 -26.03 9.93
N ARG A 634 -19.96 -25.17 10.58
CA ARG A 634 -21.38 -24.97 10.23
C ARG A 634 -21.50 -24.12 8.97
N ILE A 635 -20.76 -23.02 8.88
CA ILE A 635 -20.65 -22.18 7.68
C ILE A 635 -20.11 -22.97 6.48
N ASP A 636 -19.14 -23.89 6.66
CA ASP A 636 -18.66 -24.71 5.54
C ASP A 636 -19.71 -25.68 4.96
N LYS A 637 -20.81 -25.98 5.67
CA LYS A 637 -21.91 -26.79 5.12
C LYS A 637 -22.90 -26.01 4.25
N TRP A 638 -22.91 -24.68 4.35
CA TRP A 638 -23.81 -23.83 3.58
C TRP A 638 -23.41 -23.75 2.11
N ASP A 639 -24.40 -23.67 1.21
CA ASP A 639 -24.13 -23.47 -0.21
C ASP A 639 -24.02 -21.98 -0.54
N PHE A 640 -22.81 -21.51 -0.83
CA PHE A 640 -22.53 -20.13 -1.23
C PHE A 640 -21.43 -20.05 -2.28
N ASN A 641 -21.61 -19.14 -3.23
CA ASN A 641 -20.62 -18.85 -4.27
C ASN A 641 -20.13 -17.39 -4.23
N ARG A 642 -20.89 -16.50 -3.57
CA ARG A 642 -20.57 -15.08 -3.37
C ARG A 642 -20.31 -14.79 -1.88
N LEU A 643 -19.42 -13.87 -1.57
CA LEU A 643 -19.14 -13.43 -0.20
C LEU A 643 -18.93 -11.93 -0.14
N ILE A 644 -19.58 -11.31 0.85
CA ILE A 644 -19.52 -9.89 1.18
C ILE A 644 -18.84 -9.75 2.55
N PRO A 645 -17.63 -9.17 2.62
CA PRO A 645 -17.05 -8.69 3.87
C PRO A 645 -17.48 -7.25 4.16
N CYS A 646 -17.37 -6.81 5.41
CA CYS A 646 -17.38 -5.37 5.72
C CYS A 646 -16.06 -4.68 5.29
N HIS A 647 -14.95 -5.41 5.34
CA HIS A 647 -13.62 -4.93 5.00
C HIS A 647 -12.96 -5.73 3.85
N GLY A 648 -13.02 -5.16 2.64
CA GLY A 648 -12.43 -5.75 1.44
C GLY A 648 -13.34 -5.67 0.21
N ASP A 649 -12.84 -6.19 -0.90
CA ASP A 649 -13.63 -6.33 -2.13
C ASP A 649 -14.63 -7.49 -2.03
N VAL A 650 -15.78 -7.40 -2.70
CA VAL A 650 -16.71 -8.53 -2.78
C VAL A 650 -16.06 -9.69 -3.56
N VAL A 651 -16.15 -10.90 -3.01
CA VAL A 651 -15.84 -12.12 -3.75
C VAL A 651 -17.07 -12.53 -4.56
N GLU A 652 -17.18 -12.02 -5.79
CA GLU A 652 -18.34 -12.21 -6.68
C GLU A 652 -18.60 -13.68 -7.10
N SER A 653 -17.55 -14.52 -7.13
CA SER A 653 -17.67 -15.95 -7.45
C SER A 653 -16.49 -16.73 -6.87
N GLY A 654 -16.66 -18.02 -6.61
CA GLY A 654 -15.64 -18.89 -6.02
C GLY A 654 -15.44 -18.70 -4.51
N ALA A 655 -16.35 -17.97 -3.84
CA ALA A 655 -16.23 -17.64 -2.42
C ALA A 655 -16.05 -18.85 -1.51
N LYS A 656 -16.62 -20.01 -1.86
CA LYS A 656 -16.42 -21.25 -1.09
C LYS A 656 -14.95 -21.70 -1.06
N GLY A 657 -14.24 -21.54 -2.19
CA GLY A 657 -12.82 -21.84 -2.29
C GLY A 657 -11.97 -20.85 -1.49
N VAL A 658 -12.31 -19.56 -1.54
CA VAL A 658 -11.67 -18.52 -0.71
C VAL A 658 -11.86 -18.80 0.78
N PHE A 659 -13.09 -19.02 1.23
CA PHE A 659 -13.42 -19.35 2.61
C PHE A 659 -12.63 -20.58 3.09
N ARG A 660 -12.66 -21.69 2.33
CA ARG A 660 -11.90 -22.91 2.66
C ARG A 660 -10.39 -22.69 2.66
N THR A 661 -9.86 -21.80 1.81
CA THR A 661 -8.44 -21.47 1.80
C THR A 661 -8.04 -20.74 3.08
N VAL A 662 -8.78 -19.69 3.47
CA VAL A 662 -8.50 -18.91 4.69
C VAL A 662 -8.73 -19.75 5.95
N MET A 663 -9.81 -20.55 5.98
CA MET A 663 -10.25 -21.33 7.15
C MET A 663 -9.68 -22.75 7.24
N GLU A 664 -8.71 -23.10 6.37
CA GLU A 664 -8.15 -24.45 6.23
C GLU A 664 -7.79 -25.09 7.58
N TRP A 665 -7.02 -24.40 8.44
CA TRP A 665 -6.55 -24.96 9.72
C TRP A 665 -7.71 -25.27 10.68
N HIS A 666 -8.77 -24.45 10.68
CA HIS A 666 -9.97 -24.65 11.49
C HIS A 666 -10.83 -25.83 11.00
N LEU A 667 -10.82 -26.08 9.69
CA LEU A 667 -11.48 -27.23 9.07
C LEU A 667 -10.69 -28.53 9.27
N GLU A 668 -9.35 -28.47 9.19
CA GLU A 668 -8.47 -29.64 9.25
C GLU A 668 -8.19 -30.20 10.65
N GLU A 669 -8.39 -29.44 11.73
CA GLU A 669 -8.06 -29.84 13.11
C GLU A 669 -8.66 -31.21 13.54
N LYS A 670 -9.73 -31.66 12.88
CA LYS A 670 -10.32 -33.00 13.06
C LYS A 670 -9.49 -34.18 12.53
N LYS A 671 -8.41 -33.96 11.78
CA LYS A 671 -7.49 -35.02 11.30
C LYS A 671 -6.43 -35.41 12.33
N ASN A 672 -6.21 -34.59 13.35
CA ASN A 672 -5.12 -34.73 14.34
C ASN A 672 -5.64 -34.84 15.80
N ILE A 673 -6.89 -35.29 15.98
CA ILE A 673 -7.52 -35.61 17.28
C ILE A 673 -8.11 -37.01 17.20
#